data_AF-A0A553L4W5-F1
#
_entry.id   AF-A0A553L4W5-F1
#
_cell.length_a   1.000
_cell.length_b   1.000
_cell.length_c   1.000
_cell.angle_alpha   90.00
_cell.angle_beta   90.00
_cell.angle_gamma   90.00
#
_symmetry.space_group_name_H-M   'P 1'
#
loop_
_entity.id
_entity.type
_entity.pdbx_description
1 polymer ?
#
loop_
_entity_poly.entity_id
_entity_poly.type
_entity_poly.pdbx_seq_one_letter_code
_entity_poly.pdbx_strand_id
1 'polypeptide(L)'
;MMYLSRFSVLVLFSLLAGCGGGGGSDSGGTVTNPPVQPPSPPTPTEMIADAQAYSVTQLKTAATSLATSRYSGLRTMANMDSELARQVFTYLFNDVTTELPIIGEEDFVGQRDVSGNVNITFSCFFGGSAQYSGTLDVNLKGNLSVTYSNCKQPNNNVAVSGKAALTINEISENNADIIYYYDNLAWQLNGQQIRLNGYSELKSTFSPNSDQYQLNSIQHVLFTIGNEQLLLEADLALVDGFQNFSLELSGNLYVKDEGRIQFDLDDVAGFPPYFGEGTVNLLGNKAVAFEFENGYSEVKYVEDTNGDEQFDVGAYYINLDDLSYGTETKTLVALTLLSLPPNISSPYLEYTETLNTTTPVMVSEGYISDPDTALEDLDVSYRWYLNGEQIAEQFSNVLPAHIAVFGDELEVSMVVFDGATSVESYRTFITLQDAPAEIAITNLPSNIRPGDAVQFVASVSDPDVGELSTASSLISSPSGVSIDEDGLVTWNVPTEFLFNIQNYEFTFGIPHEDGSVTDITVIPVSVVSENSLPLARSGMEVPYRGKSMSVADFDGDGLNEILSTDNNKSVFLLEYRDGKYVQKWVYPYALVSSGQINQVVSVNLDNDQEHEILVLTSNGIELIDGLDKPASNLYSTDSYLHFIAVADVNNDGVPEIAVLQSDSDYQYDEKSLVVFSADQPESLLFETSVDSAEQLVFADVDEDVSLELVINNGLVYDVTTWENQWFSGTAFGSSLVTAGDYNGDGIAEIIGADIWGNIAAYSAVNRSQLDSMDNFNTCTLHSDDINNDGEDEIIVGDCQWGNVTAYKLVNNSFSQIWQIDSQDHSATSLVSGDSDNDGNIELHWGSGTSHSGANMFVSVDVTPNSATLKGERQVQLDSYSNAGWAVVSQIEENAIFFIPSTENGYDGSRYLVMDEIGDFTLSDPISSNWDGSRSAVATDFNNDGMGDIFVPSTDTYDGALSALQLSDGSVHWQIDGDFNSTIGLIKAYDLNGDGFDDAIYSDSSEIKAIDIENQLVISTYTFDSAIHDFTPVRIGDTALVIVSAGERLFLLATNGSVFSEQAVISQTCIRMELINADSDADIELACIQDDQYQYSETPQSLVIFDLGVDEFTEVKRSAINSLSRITDFAVDPSKTANQDLFIVTSTGDMYDYQADFQIKKFNTDGHIIWSSPALIGTPSHQGLKVRLDESSNIEILFATSDMMYWIK
;
A
#
# COMPACT_ATOMS: atom_id res chain seq x y z
N MET A 1 9.30 -54.44 -8.96
CA MET A 1 9.32 -54.53 -10.43
C MET A 1 10.75 -54.23 -10.85
N MET A 2 11.60 -55.25 -10.96
CA MET A 2 12.98 -55.06 -11.42
C MET A 2 12.95 -55.03 -12.94
N TYR A 3 13.04 -53.84 -13.51
CA TYR A 3 13.41 -53.64 -14.91
C TYR A 3 14.94 -53.85 -14.96
N LEU A 4 15.35 -55.10 -15.08
CA LEU A 4 16.71 -55.42 -15.49
C LEU A 4 16.84 -55.03 -16.96
N SER A 5 17.72 -54.08 -17.28
CA SER A 5 18.20 -53.82 -18.65
C SER A 5 18.64 -55.15 -19.24
N ARG A 6 17.87 -55.63 -20.21
CA ARG A 6 17.69 -57.06 -20.49
C ARG A 6 18.87 -57.65 -21.26
N PHE A 7 19.85 -58.15 -20.51
CA PHE A 7 20.76 -59.18 -20.98
C PHE A 7 20.37 -60.60 -20.52
N SER A 8 19.09 -60.86 -20.21
CA SER A 8 18.63 -62.16 -19.71
C SER A 8 17.41 -62.68 -20.50
N VAL A 9 17.59 -63.80 -21.21
CA VAL A 9 16.52 -64.56 -21.88
C VAL A 9 15.91 -65.53 -20.85
N LEU A 10 14.64 -65.32 -20.50
CA LEU A 10 13.87 -66.21 -19.61
C LEU A 10 12.90 -67.06 -20.45
N VAL A 11 13.19 -68.35 -20.60
CA VAL A 11 12.31 -69.34 -21.26
C VAL A 11 11.46 -70.06 -20.21
N LEU A 12 10.13 -69.96 -20.29
CA LEU A 12 9.19 -70.72 -19.45
C LEU A 12 7.92 -71.11 -20.23
N PHE A 13 7.74 -72.42 -20.48
CA PHE A 13 6.53 -73.01 -21.09
C PHE A 13 5.49 -73.45 -20.08
N SER A 14 4.22 -73.21 -20.37
CA SER A 14 3.11 -73.96 -19.75
C SER A 14 1.89 -74.11 -20.68
N LEU A 15 1.39 -75.35 -20.74
CA LEU A 15 0.28 -75.88 -21.53
C LEU A 15 -1.09 -75.67 -20.85
N LEU A 16 -2.18 -75.53 -21.62
CA LEU A 16 -3.50 -76.16 -21.36
C LEU A 16 -4.48 -75.98 -22.55
N ALA A 17 -5.45 -76.90 -22.66
CA ALA A 17 -6.10 -77.34 -23.90
C ALA A 17 -7.63 -77.09 -23.99
N GLY A 18 -8.16 -77.13 -25.23
CA GLY A 18 -9.54 -77.54 -25.62
C GLY A 18 -10.58 -76.41 -25.79
N CYS A 19 -11.55 -76.42 -26.73
CA CYS A 19 -11.99 -77.43 -27.70
C CYS A 19 -13.01 -76.84 -28.72
N GLY A 20 -12.98 -77.31 -29.99
CA GLY A 20 -14.09 -77.40 -30.97
C GLY A 20 -14.36 -76.17 -31.85
N GLY A 21 -14.50 -76.19 -33.18
CA GLY A 21 -14.75 -77.18 -34.26
C GLY A 21 -15.62 -76.45 -35.32
N GLY A 22 -15.64 -76.66 -36.64
CA GLY A 22 -15.01 -77.54 -37.63
C GLY A 22 -15.60 -77.24 -39.03
N GLY A 23 -15.12 -77.95 -40.07
CA GLY A 23 -15.68 -78.02 -41.45
C GLY A 23 -14.68 -77.55 -42.52
N GLY A 24 -14.01 -78.41 -43.30
CA GLY A 24 -14.50 -79.17 -44.49
C GLY A 24 -14.26 -78.32 -45.76
N SER A 25 -13.65 -78.72 -46.89
CA SER A 25 -13.49 -80.02 -47.56
C SER A 25 -12.58 -79.87 -48.81
N ASP A 26 -11.87 -80.95 -49.19
CA ASP A 26 -11.50 -81.45 -50.53
C ASP A 26 -10.99 -80.52 -51.68
N SER A 27 -9.81 -80.83 -52.25
CA SER A 27 -9.68 -81.73 -53.44
C SER A 27 -8.35 -81.56 -54.21
N GLY A 28 -7.66 -82.69 -54.42
CA GLY A 28 -7.11 -83.18 -55.70
C GLY A 28 -6.10 -82.38 -56.53
N GLY A 29 -4.97 -83.03 -56.86
CA GLY A 29 -4.21 -82.69 -58.07
C GLY A 29 -2.78 -83.23 -58.10
N THR A 30 -2.57 -84.37 -58.75
CA THR A 30 -1.28 -85.02 -58.95
C THR A 30 -0.51 -84.51 -60.18
N VAL A 31 0.83 -84.67 -60.09
CA VAL A 31 1.84 -85.06 -61.11
C VAL A 31 2.77 -83.99 -61.76
N THR A 32 4.08 -84.29 -61.60
CA THR A 32 5.25 -84.26 -62.54
C THR A 32 6.23 -83.08 -62.55
N ASN A 33 7.46 -83.39 -62.10
CA ASN A 33 8.72 -82.65 -62.26
C ASN A 33 9.20 -82.53 -63.71
N PRO A 34 10.08 -81.54 -63.98
CA PRO A 34 11.37 -81.82 -64.62
C PRO A 34 12.59 -81.14 -63.91
N PRO A 35 13.86 -81.46 -64.28
CA PRO A 35 15.01 -81.58 -63.37
C PRO A 35 15.96 -80.34 -63.27
N VAL A 36 16.83 -80.30 -62.24
CA VAL A 36 17.72 -79.16 -61.86
C VAL A 36 19.23 -79.56 -61.82
N GLN A 37 20.12 -78.63 -62.23
CA GLN A 37 21.61 -78.60 -62.10
C GLN A 37 22.06 -77.63 -60.96
N PRO A 38 23.26 -77.76 -60.33
CA PRO A 38 23.63 -77.09 -59.06
C PRO A 38 24.24 -75.65 -59.14
N PRO A 39 24.22 -74.82 -58.04
CA PRO A 39 24.52 -73.37 -58.01
C PRO A 39 25.83 -72.90 -57.28
N SER A 40 26.15 -71.59 -57.38
CA SER A 40 27.33 -70.78 -56.94
C SER A 40 27.59 -70.66 -55.40
N PRO A 41 28.80 -70.21 -54.92
CA PRO A 41 29.09 -70.08 -53.48
C PRO A 41 28.31 -68.93 -52.79
N PRO A 42 27.98 -69.10 -51.48
CA PRO A 42 27.05 -68.24 -50.74
C PRO A 42 27.68 -66.96 -50.16
N THR A 43 26.92 -65.87 -50.15
CA THR A 43 27.22 -64.56 -49.51
C THR A 43 26.94 -64.58 -47.99
N PRO A 44 27.50 -63.65 -47.18
CA PRO A 44 27.20 -63.58 -45.74
C PRO A 44 25.69 -63.51 -45.41
N THR A 45 24.90 -62.75 -46.17
CA THR A 45 23.43 -62.71 -46.03
C THR A 45 22.77 -64.05 -46.36
N GLU A 46 23.24 -64.76 -47.39
CA GLU A 46 22.76 -66.12 -47.69
C GLU A 46 23.16 -67.12 -46.60
N MET A 47 24.31 -66.92 -45.95
CA MET A 47 24.75 -67.75 -44.82
C MET A 47 23.87 -67.57 -43.59
N ILE A 48 23.48 -66.33 -43.24
CA ILE A 48 22.53 -66.08 -42.14
C ILE A 48 21.13 -66.59 -42.49
N ALA A 49 20.70 -66.49 -43.75
CA ALA A 49 19.38 -66.97 -44.18
C ALA A 49 19.25 -68.51 -44.25
N ASP A 50 20.36 -69.24 -44.32
CA ASP A 50 20.41 -70.72 -44.34
C ASP A 50 21.45 -71.24 -43.34
N ALA A 51 21.33 -70.80 -42.08
CA ALA A 51 22.30 -71.05 -41.02
C ALA A 51 22.59 -72.53 -40.73
N GLN A 52 21.65 -73.42 -41.03
CA GLN A 52 21.82 -74.88 -40.87
C GLN A 52 22.96 -75.45 -41.73
N ALA A 53 23.32 -74.80 -42.84
CA ALA A 53 24.35 -75.26 -43.76
C ALA A 53 25.78 -74.86 -43.33
N TYR A 54 25.93 -74.07 -42.26
CA TYR A 54 27.21 -73.46 -41.86
C TYR A 54 27.55 -73.71 -40.40
N SER A 55 28.85 -73.72 -40.08
CA SER A 55 29.34 -73.83 -38.70
C SER A 55 29.24 -72.50 -37.94
N VAL A 56 29.26 -72.56 -36.61
CA VAL A 56 29.28 -71.40 -35.71
C VAL A 56 30.36 -70.38 -36.08
N THR A 57 31.59 -70.85 -36.36
CA THR A 57 32.70 -69.97 -36.78
C THR A 57 32.41 -69.25 -38.10
N GLN A 58 31.79 -69.95 -39.05
CA GLN A 58 31.40 -69.37 -40.34
C GLN A 58 30.28 -68.33 -40.19
N LEU A 59 29.30 -68.59 -39.32
CA LEU A 59 28.21 -67.65 -39.03
C LEU A 59 28.69 -66.41 -38.27
N LYS A 60 29.55 -66.56 -37.26
CA LYS A 60 30.21 -65.42 -36.57
C LYS A 60 30.99 -64.57 -37.56
N THR A 61 31.82 -65.20 -38.40
CA THR A 61 32.60 -64.49 -39.42
C THR A 61 31.70 -63.75 -40.41
N ALA A 62 30.59 -64.37 -40.84
CA ALA A 62 29.62 -63.74 -41.72
C ALA A 62 28.97 -62.51 -41.05
N ALA A 63 28.52 -62.65 -39.82
CA ALA A 63 27.90 -61.58 -39.05
C ALA A 63 28.85 -60.42 -38.75
N THR A 64 30.08 -60.70 -38.29
CA THR A 64 31.14 -59.69 -38.11
C THR A 64 31.44 -58.95 -39.41
N SER A 65 31.51 -59.67 -40.53
CA SER A 65 31.72 -59.07 -41.85
C SER A 65 30.56 -58.15 -42.24
N LEU A 66 29.31 -58.53 -41.95
CA LEU A 66 28.13 -57.68 -42.17
C LEU A 66 28.19 -56.38 -41.35
N ALA A 67 28.45 -56.45 -40.05
CA ALA A 67 28.59 -55.25 -39.21
C ALA A 67 29.76 -54.36 -39.66
N THR A 68 30.94 -54.97 -39.88
CA THR A 68 32.16 -54.23 -40.19
C THR A 68 32.13 -53.58 -41.57
N SER A 69 31.59 -54.28 -42.59
CA SER A 69 31.50 -53.75 -43.96
C SER A 69 30.39 -52.72 -44.15
N ARG A 70 29.35 -52.75 -43.30
CA ARG A 70 28.24 -51.78 -43.34
C ARG A 70 28.51 -50.54 -42.48
N TYR A 71 29.47 -50.60 -41.56
CA TYR A 71 29.91 -49.42 -40.82
C TYR A 71 30.77 -48.52 -41.70
N SER A 72 30.36 -47.25 -41.84
CA SER A 72 30.98 -46.26 -42.72
C SER A 72 31.65 -45.10 -41.97
N GLY A 73 31.66 -45.15 -40.64
CA GLY A 73 32.15 -44.07 -39.78
C GLY A 73 33.65 -44.06 -39.48
N LEU A 74 34.05 -43.05 -38.71
CA LEU A 74 35.42 -42.84 -38.24
C LEU A 74 35.88 -43.96 -37.30
N ARG A 75 37.18 -44.30 -37.39
CA ARG A 75 37.82 -45.34 -36.54
C ARG A 75 38.99 -44.80 -35.69
N THR A 76 39.31 -43.52 -35.84
CA THR A 76 40.28 -42.79 -35.00
C THR A 76 39.67 -42.49 -33.63
N MET A 77 40.48 -42.23 -32.60
CA MET A 77 39.96 -41.79 -31.30
C MET A 77 39.06 -40.55 -31.46
N ALA A 78 37.93 -40.53 -30.75
CA ALA A 78 37.02 -39.40 -30.75
C ALA A 78 37.61 -38.20 -29.99
N ASN A 79 37.23 -36.99 -30.37
CA ASN A 79 37.52 -35.81 -29.58
C ASN A 79 36.49 -35.69 -28.46
N MET A 80 36.86 -36.04 -27.23
CA MET A 80 35.92 -36.00 -26.11
C MET A 80 35.60 -34.56 -25.71
N ASP A 81 34.36 -34.31 -25.32
CA ASP A 81 33.90 -33.14 -24.56
C ASP A 81 32.70 -33.56 -23.71
N SER A 82 32.16 -32.64 -22.91
CA SER A 82 31.07 -32.95 -21.98
C SER A 82 29.79 -33.40 -22.68
N GLU A 83 29.50 -32.86 -23.86
CA GLU A 83 28.29 -33.20 -24.62
C GLU A 83 28.43 -34.58 -25.28
N LEU A 84 29.58 -34.88 -25.92
CA LEU A 84 29.84 -36.20 -26.46
C LEU A 84 29.89 -37.26 -25.35
N ALA A 85 30.49 -36.96 -24.21
CA ALA A 85 30.52 -37.87 -23.06
C ALA A 85 29.11 -38.23 -22.57
N ARG A 86 28.23 -37.23 -22.46
CA ARG A 86 26.82 -37.39 -22.08
C ARG A 86 26.05 -38.23 -23.11
N GLN A 87 26.25 -37.96 -24.40
CA GLN A 87 25.66 -38.75 -25.49
C GLN A 87 26.14 -40.20 -25.48
N VAL A 88 27.44 -40.44 -25.26
CA VAL A 88 28.02 -41.78 -25.16
C VAL A 88 27.45 -42.53 -23.95
N PHE A 89 27.32 -41.88 -22.79
CA PHE A 89 26.67 -42.46 -21.62
C PHE A 89 25.24 -42.91 -21.96
N THR A 90 24.48 -42.05 -22.64
CA THR A 90 23.12 -42.36 -23.12
C THR A 90 23.11 -43.55 -24.10
N TYR A 91 24.05 -43.61 -25.06
CA TYR A 91 24.12 -44.72 -26.02
C TYR A 91 24.47 -46.06 -25.37
N LEU A 92 25.27 -46.06 -24.31
CA LEU A 92 25.68 -47.27 -23.60
C LEU A 92 24.63 -47.77 -22.61
N PHE A 93 23.91 -46.86 -21.94
CA PHE A 93 23.14 -47.21 -20.74
C PHE A 93 21.67 -46.80 -20.74
N ASN A 94 21.19 -45.99 -21.69
CA ASN A 94 19.77 -45.59 -21.72
C ASN A 94 18.94 -46.55 -22.60
N ASP A 95 17.84 -47.05 -22.04
CA ASP A 95 17.05 -48.23 -22.48
C ASP A 95 16.23 -48.04 -23.78
N VAL A 96 16.39 -46.93 -24.49
CA VAL A 96 15.46 -46.57 -25.58
C VAL A 96 16.03 -46.95 -26.95
N THR A 97 17.28 -46.61 -27.29
CA THR A 97 17.74 -46.65 -28.70
C THR A 97 18.67 -47.80 -29.10
N THR A 98 19.42 -48.39 -28.18
CA THR A 98 20.49 -49.36 -28.44
C THR A 98 20.23 -50.75 -27.80
N GLU A 99 18.99 -51.02 -27.40
CA GLU A 99 18.59 -52.32 -26.85
C GLU A 99 18.62 -53.42 -27.93
N LEU A 100 19.21 -54.58 -27.60
CA LEU A 100 19.17 -55.75 -28.49
C LEU A 100 17.79 -56.44 -28.44
N PRO A 101 17.17 -56.75 -29.58
CA PRO A 101 15.90 -57.45 -29.59
C PRO A 101 16.07 -58.90 -29.14
N ILE A 102 15.13 -59.38 -28.32
CA ILE A 102 15.08 -60.77 -27.88
C ILE A 102 14.64 -61.64 -29.06
N ILE A 103 15.41 -62.66 -29.43
CA ILE A 103 15.11 -63.56 -30.57
C ILE A 103 15.03 -65.00 -30.06
N GLY A 104 14.13 -65.81 -30.60
CA GLY A 104 14.06 -67.25 -30.30
C GLY A 104 13.38 -67.65 -28.98
N GLU A 105 12.39 -66.88 -28.50
CA GLU A 105 11.58 -67.22 -27.30
C GLU A 105 10.57 -68.38 -27.55
N GLU A 106 10.46 -68.88 -28.77
CA GLU A 106 9.42 -69.82 -29.17
C GLU A 106 9.67 -71.27 -28.71
N ASP A 107 8.58 -72.03 -28.49
CA ASP A 107 8.71 -73.44 -28.10
C ASP A 107 9.12 -74.28 -29.29
N PHE A 108 10.38 -74.71 -29.31
CA PHE A 108 10.82 -75.70 -30.27
C PHE A 108 10.58 -77.14 -29.80
N VAL A 109 10.12 -77.36 -28.56
CA VAL A 109 9.81 -78.70 -28.04
C VAL A 109 8.62 -79.28 -28.81
N GLY A 110 8.88 -80.33 -29.60
CA GLY A 110 7.87 -81.01 -30.41
C GLY A 110 7.60 -80.40 -31.79
N GLN A 111 8.34 -79.35 -32.19
CA GLN A 111 8.20 -78.70 -33.51
C GLN A 111 9.21 -79.20 -34.55
N ARG A 112 10.07 -80.16 -34.18
CA ARG A 112 11.03 -80.82 -35.07
C ARG A 112 10.43 -82.06 -35.73
N ASP A 113 10.74 -82.29 -37.00
CA ASP A 113 10.44 -83.56 -37.65
C ASP A 113 11.36 -84.69 -37.14
N VAL A 114 11.09 -85.92 -37.57
CA VAL A 114 11.88 -87.11 -37.18
C VAL A 114 13.36 -87.04 -37.59
N SER A 115 13.74 -86.13 -38.50
CA SER A 115 15.12 -85.90 -38.93
C SER A 115 15.77 -84.72 -38.20
N GLY A 116 15.04 -84.04 -37.30
CA GLY A 116 15.50 -82.86 -36.58
C GLY A 116 15.29 -81.54 -37.35
N ASN A 117 14.62 -81.55 -38.51
CA ASN A 117 14.37 -80.31 -39.26
C ASN A 117 13.25 -79.50 -38.59
N VAL A 118 13.45 -78.19 -38.54
CA VAL A 118 12.48 -77.19 -38.11
C VAL A 118 12.14 -76.34 -39.33
N ASN A 119 10.87 -76.24 -39.68
CA ASN A 119 10.37 -75.30 -40.68
C ASN A 119 8.95 -74.89 -40.27
N ILE A 120 8.86 -73.88 -39.42
CA ILE A 120 7.61 -73.48 -38.76
C ILE A 120 7.49 -71.97 -38.74
N THR A 121 6.25 -71.48 -38.83
CA THR A 121 5.93 -70.06 -38.66
C THR A 121 5.16 -69.90 -37.37
N PHE A 122 5.68 -69.09 -36.45
CA PHE A 122 4.97 -68.65 -35.26
C PHE A 122 4.29 -67.31 -35.51
N SER A 123 3.09 -67.14 -34.95
CA SER A 123 2.45 -65.83 -34.87
C SER A 123 3.02 -65.08 -33.69
N CYS A 124 3.43 -63.83 -33.90
CA CYS A 124 3.98 -63.01 -32.83
C CYS A 124 2.86 -62.48 -31.92
N PHE A 125 3.18 -62.25 -30.64
CA PHE A 125 2.20 -62.06 -29.57
C PHE A 125 1.16 -60.94 -29.85
N PHE A 126 1.61 -59.79 -30.37
CA PHE A 126 0.73 -58.65 -30.68
C PHE A 126 0.47 -58.46 -32.20
N GLY A 127 0.92 -59.39 -33.04
CA GLY A 127 0.74 -59.37 -34.50
C GLY A 127 2.02 -59.53 -35.30
N GLY A 128 1.89 -59.93 -36.57
CA GLY A 128 3.02 -60.31 -37.43
C GLY A 128 3.43 -61.78 -37.26
N SER A 129 4.54 -62.18 -37.88
CA SER A 129 5.01 -63.58 -37.86
C SER A 129 6.52 -63.73 -37.89
N ALA A 130 7.01 -64.81 -37.29
CA ALA A 130 8.41 -65.23 -37.33
C ALA A 130 8.50 -66.63 -37.95
N GLN A 131 9.22 -66.75 -39.07
CA GLN A 131 9.44 -68.04 -39.74
C GLN A 131 10.82 -68.58 -39.39
N TYR A 132 10.86 -69.75 -38.76
CA TYR A 132 12.09 -70.46 -38.40
C TYR A 132 12.35 -71.62 -39.36
N SER A 133 13.58 -71.71 -39.85
CA SER A 133 14.07 -72.82 -40.66
C SER A 133 15.46 -73.27 -40.24
N GLY A 134 15.66 -74.55 -39.98
CA GLY A 134 16.98 -75.10 -39.66
C GLY A 134 16.92 -76.51 -39.10
N THR A 135 17.94 -76.91 -38.32
CA THR A 135 17.97 -78.22 -37.67
C THR A 135 18.34 -78.10 -36.20
N LEU A 136 17.63 -78.85 -35.36
CA LEU A 136 17.89 -78.99 -33.93
C LEU A 136 18.01 -80.47 -33.55
N ASP A 137 18.97 -80.80 -32.71
CA ASP A 137 19.12 -82.14 -32.15
C ASP A 137 18.09 -82.44 -31.05
N VAL A 138 18.18 -83.65 -30.46
CA VAL A 138 17.24 -84.08 -29.41
C VAL A 138 17.28 -83.19 -28.16
N ASN A 139 18.40 -82.50 -27.91
CA ASN A 139 18.64 -81.57 -26.81
C ASN A 139 18.45 -80.10 -27.24
N LEU A 140 17.80 -79.85 -28.39
CA LEU A 140 17.58 -78.53 -28.97
C LEU A 140 18.86 -77.78 -29.35
N LYS A 141 19.97 -78.49 -29.59
CA LYS A 141 21.22 -77.87 -30.07
C LYS A 141 21.23 -77.82 -31.59
N GLY A 142 21.63 -76.70 -32.16
CA GLY A 142 21.72 -76.53 -33.61
C GLY A 142 21.56 -75.09 -34.07
N ASN A 143 21.47 -74.92 -35.39
CA ASN A 143 21.39 -73.61 -36.04
C ASN A 143 20.00 -73.43 -36.67
N LEU A 144 19.38 -72.30 -36.36
CA LEU A 144 18.12 -71.86 -36.95
C LEU A 144 18.32 -70.53 -37.66
N SER A 145 17.73 -70.39 -38.84
CA SER A 145 17.51 -69.09 -39.49
C SER A 145 16.11 -68.63 -39.17
N VAL A 146 15.94 -67.34 -38.93
CA VAL A 146 14.64 -66.71 -38.67
C VAL A 146 14.42 -65.55 -39.62
N THR A 147 13.22 -65.49 -40.20
CA THR A 147 12.75 -64.34 -40.96
C THR A 147 11.55 -63.73 -40.23
N TYR A 148 11.71 -62.50 -39.75
CA TYR A 148 10.66 -61.73 -39.10
C TYR A 148 9.91 -60.87 -40.12
N SER A 149 8.59 -60.91 -40.03
CA SER A 149 7.67 -60.10 -40.83
C SER A 149 6.74 -59.31 -39.91
N ASN A 150 7.10 -58.05 -39.64
CA ASN A 150 6.37 -57.13 -38.79
C ASN A 150 5.97 -57.72 -37.42
N CYS A 151 6.87 -58.52 -36.84
CA CYS A 151 6.65 -59.31 -35.65
C CYS A 151 6.70 -58.42 -34.40
N LYS A 152 5.56 -58.28 -33.72
CA LYS A 152 5.43 -57.49 -32.49
C LYS A 152 5.62 -58.36 -31.26
N GLN A 153 6.64 -58.05 -30.46
CA GLN A 153 7.01 -58.81 -29.26
C GLN A 153 6.40 -58.20 -27.98
N PRO A 154 6.23 -59.01 -26.91
CA PRO A 154 5.48 -58.60 -25.71
C PRO A 154 6.11 -57.44 -24.93
N ASN A 155 7.43 -57.30 -25.01
CA ASN A 155 8.20 -56.52 -24.04
C ASN A 155 8.52 -55.08 -24.47
N ASN A 156 8.50 -54.79 -25.77
CA ASN A 156 8.82 -53.45 -26.30
C ASN A 156 7.74 -52.89 -27.26
N ASN A 157 6.69 -53.65 -27.58
CA ASN A 157 5.60 -53.27 -28.48
C ASN A 157 6.04 -52.79 -29.88
N VAL A 158 7.29 -53.06 -30.23
CA VAL A 158 7.96 -52.65 -31.47
C VAL A 158 7.84 -53.78 -32.50
N ALA A 159 7.57 -53.43 -33.75
CA ALA A 159 7.42 -54.42 -34.83
C ALA A 159 8.75 -54.66 -35.55
N VAL A 160 9.31 -55.85 -35.35
CA VAL A 160 10.61 -56.24 -35.92
C VAL A 160 10.42 -56.92 -37.28
N SER A 161 11.25 -56.54 -38.26
CA SER A 161 11.29 -57.16 -39.59
C SER A 161 12.72 -57.35 -40.06
N GLY A 162 13.02 -58.46 -40.73
CA GLY A 162 14.36 -58.73 -41.24
C GLY A 162 14.77 -60.19 -41.03
N LYS A 163 16.07 -60.45 -41.19
CA LYS A 163 16.62 -61.80 -41.06
C LYS A 163 17.56 -61.86 -39.87
N ALA A 164 17.50 -62.96 -39.16
CA ALA A 164 18.49 -63.31 -38.16
C ALA A 164 18.76 -64.81 -38.22
N ALA A 165 19.76 -65.24 -37.50
CA ALA A 165 19.98 -66.65 -37.19
C ALA A 165 20.33 -66.76 -35.71
N LEU A 166 20.13 -67.95 -35.15
CA LEU A 166 20.59 -68.25 -33.81
C LEU A 166 21.20 -69.65 -33.78
N THR A 167 22.31 -69.77 -33.05
CA THR A 167 22.95 -71.04 -32.70
C THR A 167 22.64 -71.31 -31.23
N ILE A 168 22.02 -72.45 -30.95
CA ILE A 168 21.85 -72.95 -29.59
C ILE A 168 22.97 -73.96 -29.30
N ASN A 169 23.95 -73.57 -28.48
CA ASN A 169 25.02 -74.46 -28.03
C ASN A 169 24.58 -75.27 -26.80
N GLU A 170 23.85 -74.63 -25.90
CA GLU A 170 23.26 -75.25 -24.71
C GLU A 170 22.01 -74.48 -24.30
N ILE A 171 20.95 -75.21 -23.95
CA ILE A 171 19.78 -74.63 -23.31
C ILE A 171 19.20 -75.65 -22.33
N SER A 172 19.07 -75.23 -21.08
CA SER A 172 18.54 -76.01 -19.96
C SER A 172 17.89 -75.07 -18.95
N GLU A 173 17.28 -75.61 -17.91
CA GLU A 173 16.65 -74.82 -16.84
C GLU A 173 17.62 -73.84 -16.16
N ASN A 174 18.91 -74.19 -16.07
CA ASN A 174 19.91 -73.41 -15.33
C ASN A 174 21.04 -72.85 -16.21
N ASN A 175 21.12 -73.21 -17.49
CA ASN A 175 22.21 -72.78 -18.38
C ASN A 175 21.66 -72.44 -19.76
N ALA A 176 22.12 -71.33 -20.33
CA ALA A 176 21.91 -70.98 -21.73
C ALA A 176 23.22 -70.51 -22.35
N ASP A 177 23.60 -71.09 -23.49
CA ASP A 177 24.71 -70.67 -24.36
C ASP A 177 24.13 -70.53 -25.76
N ILE A 178 23.85 -69.28 -26.15
CA ILE A 178 23.17 -68.93 -27.39
C ILE A 178 23.95 -67.83 -28.10
N ILE A 179 24.10 -67.96 -29.41
CA ILE A 179 24.69 -66.93 -30.25
C ILE A 179 23.63 -66.45 -31.24
N TYR A 180 23.39 -65.15 -31.25
CA TYR A 180 22.49 -64.48 -32.18
C TYR A 180 23.29 -63.81 -33.30
N TYR A 181 22.81 -63.94 -34.53
CA TYR A 181 23.37 -63.30 -35.71
C TYR A 181 22.30 -62.46 -36.39
N TYR A 182 22.58 -61.19 -36.61
CA TYR A 182 21.64 -60.22 -37.12
C TYR A 182 22.04 -59.80 -38.55
N ASP A 183 21.09 -59.86 -39.48
CA ASP A 183 21.25 -59.30 -40.82
C ASP A 183 20.07 -58.40 -41.17
N ASN A 184 20.31 -57.09 -41.08
CA ASN A 184 19.34 -56.06 -41.39
C ASN A 184 18.02 -56.24 -40.63
N LEU A 185 18.13 -56.57 -39.34
CA LEU A 185 16.98 -56.67 -38.46
C LEU A 185 16.53 -55.26 -38.10
N ALA A 186 15.31 -54.89 -38.44
CA ALA A 186 14.86 -53.50 -38.46
C ALA A 186 13.58 -53.30 -37.65
N TRP A 187 13.51 -52.16 -36.97
CA TRP A 187 12.33 -51.71 -36.24
C TRP A 187 12.19 -50.20 -36.22
N GLN A 188 11.10 -49.68 -35.67
CA GLN A 188 10.85 -48.24 -35.53
C GLN A 188 10.66 -47.85 -34.07
N LEU A 189 11.22 -46.70 -33.71
CA LEU A 189 11.10 -46.07 -32.39
C LEU A 189 11.05 -44.55 -32.57
N ASN A 190 10.07 -43.88 -31.96
CA ASN A 190 9.86 -42.42 -32.05
C ASN A 190 9.93 -41.86 -33.49
N GLY A 191 9.43 -42.61 -34.48
CA GLY A 191 9.43 -42.23 -35.90
C GLY A 191 10.74 -42.51 -36.66
N GLN A 192 11.82 -42.92 -36.00
CA GLN A 192 13.09 -43.28 -36.63
C GLN A 192 13.22 -44.79 -36.89
N GLN A 193 13.83 -45.16 -38.03
CA GLN A 193 14.10 -46.56 -38.36
C GLN A 193 15.47 -46.97 -37.81
N ILE A 194 15.48 -48.04 -37.01
CA ILE A 194 16.68 -48.67 -36.46
C ILE A 194 16.96 -49.96 -37.23
N ARG A 195 18.24 -50.23 -37.55
CA ARG A 195 18.69 -51.48 -38.19
C ARG A 195 19.88 -52.07 -37.45
N LEU A 196 19.83 -53.37 -37.18
CA LEU A 196 20.84 -54.12 -36.46
C LEU A 196 21.53 -55.15 -37.35
N ASN A 197 22.86 -55.22 -37.24
CA ASN A 197 23.73 -56.17 -37.94
C ASN A 197 24.82 -56.65 -36.99
N GLY A 198 25.37 -57.84 -37.22
CA GLY A 198 26.46 -58.36 -36.40
C GLY A 198 26.04 -59.54 -35.56
N TYR A 199 26.70 -59.77 -34.43
CA TYR A 199 26.37 -60.89 -33.55
C TYR A 199 26.49 -60.51 -32.08
N SER A 200 25.75 -61.24 -31.25
CA SER A 200 25.89 -61.25 -29.80
C SER A 200 25.94 -62.70 -29.32
N GLU A 201 26.88 -62.99 -28.43
CA GLU A 201 26.97 -64.25 -27.72
C GLU A 201 26.49 -64.03 -26.29
N LEU A 202 25.71 -64.97 -25.78
CA LEU A 202 25.16 -64.92 -24.44
C LEU A 202 25.36 -66.27 -23.77
N LYS A 203 26.05 -66.25 -22.63
CA LYS A 203 26.24 -67.38 -21.73
C LYS A 203 25.72 -67.02 -20.35
N SER A 204 24.59 -67.59 -19.97
CA SER A 204 24.04 -67.41 -18.63
C SER A 204 24.01 -68.71 -17.87
N THR A 205 24.42 -68.66 -16.61
CA THR A 205 24.37 -69.78 -15.66
C THR A 205 23.65 -69.31 -14.40
N PHE A 206 22.59 -70.01 -14.03
CA PHE A 206 21.94 -69.86 -12.74
C PHE A 206 22.40 -70.99 -11.83
N SER A 207 22.88 -70.64 -10.63
CA SER A 207 23.30 -71.60 -9.60
C SER A 207 22.24 -71.67 -8.49
N PRO A 208 21.34 -72.67 -8.48
CA PRO A 208 20.21 -72.73 -7.53
C PRO A 208 20.62 -72.82 -6.06
N ASN A 209 21.86 -73.27 -5.79
CA ASN A 209 22.36 -73.45 -4.42
C ASN A 209 22.88 -72.14 -3.80
N SER A 210 23.31 -71.18 -4.62
CA SER A 210 23.83 -69.88 -4.18
C SER A 210 22.92 -68.71 -4.56
N ASP A 211 21.79 -68.98 -5.24
CA ASP A 211 20.88 -67.98 -5.80
C ASP A 211 21.64 -66.90 -6.61
N GLN A 212 22.65 -67.37 -7.34
CA GLN A 212 23.58 -66.52 -8.07
C GLN A 212 23.35 -66.70 -9.57
N TYR A 213 23.09 -65.59 -10.24
CA TYR A 213 23.01 -65.50 -11.69
C TYR A 213 24.33 -64.97 -12.24
N GLN A 214 24.92 -65.69 -13.18
CA GLN A 214 26.11 -65.26 -13.91
C GLN A 214 25.76 -65.11 -15.37
N LEU A 215 26.18 -64.02 -15.97
CA LEU A 215 25.97 -63.73 -17.37
C LEU A 215 27.28 -63.21 -17.96
N ASN A 216 27.72 -63.85 -19.04
CA ASN A 216 28.77 -63.34 -19.89
C ASN A 216 28.20 -63.06 -21.27
N SER A 217 28.46 -61.88 -21.82
CA SER A 217 28.05 -61.54 -23.17
C SER A 217 29.20 -60.90 -23.95
N ILE A 218 29.34 -61.30 -25.20
CA ILE A 218 30.28 -60.71 -26.15
C ILE A 218 29.47 -60.14 -27.31
N GLN A 219 29.70 -58.89 -27.65
CA GLN A 219 28.95 -58.20 -28.70
C GLN A 219 29.88 -57.63 -29.77
N HIS A 220 29.49 -57.83 -31.03
CA HIS A 220 30.03 -57.13 -32.19
C HIS A 220 28.86 -56.72 -33.07
N VAL A 221 28.22 -55.60 -32.75
CA VAL A 221 26.95 -55.20 -33.32
C VAL A 221 27.01 -53.79 -33.91
N LEU A 222 26.34 -53.60 -35.05
CA LEU A 222 26.17 -52.31 -35.70
C LEU A 222 24.69 -51.91 -35.64
N PHE A 223 24.40 -50.83 -34.94
CA PHE A 223 23.13 -50.12 -35.01
C PHE A 223 23.22 -49.01 -36.07
N THR A 224 22.20 -48.90 -36.91
CA THR A 224 22.01 -47.75 -37.82
C THR A 224 20.70 -47.08 -37.44
N ILE A 225 20.77 -45.84 -36.96
CA ILE A 225 19.64 -45.09 -36.40
C ILE A 225 19.47 -43.84 -37.26
N GLY A 226 18.49 -43.84 -38.18
CA GLY A 226 18.37 -42.76 -39.17
C GLY A 226 19.64 -42.63 -40.04
N ASN A 227 20.38 -41.53 -39.87
CA ASN A 227 21.66 -41.27 -40.57
C ASN A 227 22.91 -41.64 -39.73
N GLU A 228 22.74 -41.94 -38.45
CA GLU A 228 23.79 -42.24 -37.48
C GLU A 228 24.15 -43.74 -37.49
N GLN A 229 25.40 -44.07 -37.19
CA GLN A 229 25.85 -45.46 -37.07
C GLN A 229 26.69 -45.68 -35.80
N LEU A 230 26.31 -46.67 -35.01
CA LEU A 230 26.99 -47.07 -33.78
C LEU A 230 27.50 -48.51 -33.94
N LEU A 231 28.81 -48.69 -34.01
CA LEU A 231 29.43 -50.02 -33.95
C LEU A 231 29.91 -50.26 -32.52
N LEU A 232 29.38 -51.29 -31.87
CA LEU A 232 29.71 -51.68 -30.51
C LEU A 232 30.51 -52.99 -30.51
N GLU A 233 31.69 -52.94 -29.91
CA GLU A 233 32.56 -54.07 -29.61
C GLU A 233 32.72 -54.15 -28.10
N ALA A 234 31.98 -55.04 -27.42
CA ALA A 234 31.88 -55.03 -25.96
C ALA A 234 31.91 -56.42 -25.34
N ASP A 235 32.55 -56.50 -24.17
CA ASP A 235 32.57 -57.66 -23.29
C ASP A 235 31.87 -57.30 -21.97
N LEU A 236 30.86 -58.08 -21.61
CA LEU A 236 30.08 -57.94 -20.39
C LEU A 236 30.24 -59.19 -19.53
N ALA A 237 30.55 -58.99 -18.25
CA ALA A 237 30.46 -60.01 -17.22
C ALA A 237 29.65 -59.47 -16.03
N LEU A 238 28.50 -60.10 -15.78
CA LEU A 238 27.61 -59.80 -14.67
C LEU A 238 27.56 -60.98 -13.71
N VAL A 239 27.71 -60.66 -12.43
CA VAL A 239 27.36 -61.55 -11.32
C VAL A 239 26.31 -60.84 -10.48
N ASP A 240 25.15 -61.47 -10.34
CA ASP A 240 24.06 -60.99 -9.50
C ASP A 240 23.70 -62.04 -8.44
N GLY A 241 23.69 -61.61 -7.18
CA GLY A 241 23.37 -62.43 -6.02
C GLY A 241 23.27 -61.59 -4.75
N PHE A 242 22.53 -62.09 -3.76
CA PHE A 242 22.13 -61.34 -2.56
C PHE A 242 23.26 -60.67 -1.74
N GLN A 243 24.51 -61.11 -1.88
CA GLN A 243 25.69 -60.55 -1.19
C GLN A 243 26.80 -60.11 -2.16
N ASN A 244 26.68 -60.42 -3.45
CA ASN A 244 27.71 -60.22 -4.45
C ASN A 244 27.07 -59.72 -5.74
N PHE A 245 27.13 -58.41 -5.96
CA PHE A 245 26.87 -57.79 -7.24
C PHE A 245 28.21 -57.37 -7.84
N SER A 246 28.48 -57.74 -9.09
CA SER A 246 29.59 -57.17 -9.85
C SER A 246 29.19 -57.06 -11.31
N LEU A 247 29.34 -55.86 -11.86
CA LEU A 247 29.10 -55.56 -13.27
C LEU A 247 30.41 -55.08 -13.89
N GLU A 248 31.04 -55.94 -14.67
CA GLU A 248 32.18 -55.57 -15.50
C GLU A 248 31.68 -55.40 -16.94
N LEU A 249 31.86 -54.22 -17.49
CA LEU A 249 31.58 -53.93 -18.89
C LEU A 249 32.75 -53.13 -19.45
N SER A 250 33.30 -53.56 -20.58
CA SER A 250 34.36 -52.82 -21.25
C SER A 250 34.34 -53.06 -22.75
N GLY A 251 34.83 -52.10 -23.52
CA GLY A 251 34.80 -52.23 -24.97
C GLY A 251 35.19 -50.98 -25.74
N ASN A 252 34.87 -51.01 -27.03
CA ASN A 252 34.98 -49.89 -27.95
C ASN A 252 33.61 -49.59 -28.56
N LEU A 253 33.18 -48.33 -28.46
CA LEU A 253 32.05 -47.78 -29.20
C LEU A 253 32.60 -46.90 -30.32
N TYR A 254 32.14 -47.13 -31.55
CA TYR A 254 32.46 -46.29 -32.69
C TYR A 254 31.21 -45.56 -33.15
N VAL A 255 31.20 -44.24 -32.98
CA VAL A 255 30.12 -43.34 -33.42
C VAL A 255 30.52 -42.76 -34.78
N LYS A 256 29.59 -42.69 -35.74
CA LYS A 256 29.94 -42.55 -37.16
C LYS A 256 30.77 -41.31 -37.46
N ASP A 257 30.33 -40.18 -36.93
CA ASP A 257 30.92 -38.87 -37.21
C ASP A 257 31.90 -38.41 -36.11
N GLU A 258 31.93 -39.08 -34.95
CA GLU A 258 32.78 -38.72 -33.80
C GLU A 258 34.04 -39.59 -33.66
N GLY A 259 33.99 -40.87 -34.05
CA GLY A 259 35.12 -41.80 -33.94
C GLY A 259 34.98 -42.85 -32.84
N ARG A 260 36.11 -43.39 -32.40
CA ARG A 260 36.23 -44.50 -31.43
C ARG A 260 36.38 -43.96 -30.01
N ILE A 261 35.54 -44.47 -29.12
CA ILE A 261 35.59 -44.26 -27.67
C ILE A 261 35.82 -45.62 -27.02
N GLN A 262 36.86 -45.73 -26.21
CA GLN A 262 37.04 -46.86 -25.31
C GLN A 262 36.27 -46.57 -24.02
N PHE A 263 35.58 -47.57 -23.47
CA PHE A 263 34.86 -47.43 -22.21
C PHE A 263 35.13 -48.62 -21.30
N ASP A 264 35.08 -48.36 -20.00
CA ASP A 264 35.08 -49.36 -18.94
C ASP A 264 34.33 -48.84 -17.71
N LEU A 265 33.87 -49.76 -16.89
CA LEU A 265 33.20 -49.47 -15.62
C LEU A 265 34.14 -49.91 -14.49
N ASP A 266 34.34 -49.03 -13.52
CA ASP A 266 35.20 -49.27 -12.35
C ASP A 266 34.36 -49.25 -11.07
N ASP A 267 34.36 -50.38 -10.33
CA ASP A 267 33.66 -50.61 -9.07
C ASP A 267 32.20 -50.09 -8.99
N VAL A 268 31.46 -50.20 -10.10
CA VAL A 268 30.06 -49.75 -10.16
C VAL A 268 29.12 -50.62 -9.33
N ALA A 269 28.26 -49.98 -8.53
CA ALA A 269 27.15 -50.64 -7.84
C ALA A 269 25.79 -50.17 -8.39
N GLY A 270 24.93 -51.14 -8.71
CA GLY A 270 23.62 -50.88 -9.32
C GLY A 270 23.59 -51.24 -10.81
N PHE A 271 22.38 -51.27 -11.36
CA PHE A 271 22.17 -51.57 -12.78
C PHE A 271 22.11 -50.28 -13.60
N PRO A 272 22.68 -50.24 -14.81
CA PRO A 272 22.54 -49.09 -15.69
C PRO A 272 21.06 -48.76 -15.96
N PRO A 273 20.70 -47.47 -16.13
CA PRO A 273 21.56 -46.29 -15.96
C PRO A 273 21.74 -45.84 -14.50
N TYR A 274 21.11 -46.52 -13.54
CA TYR A 274 21.06 -46.13 -12.13
C TYR A 274 22.24 -46.71 -11.31
N PHE A 275 23.39 -46.07 -11.44
CA PHE A 275 24.56 -46.34 -10.60
C PHE A 275 24.43 -45.59 -9.26
N GLY A 276 24.61 -46.30 -8.15
CA GLY A 276 24.59 -45.71 -6.80
C GLY A 276 25.97 -45.29 -6.29
N GLU A 277 27.02 -45.94 -6.81
CA GLU A 277 28.44 -45.62 -6.61
C GLU A 277 29.27 -46.19 -7.77
N GLY A 278 30.50 -45.68 -7.93
CA GLY A 278 31.49 -46.15 -8.91
C GLY A 278 31.70 -45.18 -10.07
N THR A 279 32.45 -45.62 -11.08
CA THR A 279 32.91 -44.73 -12.15
C THR A 279 32.66 -45.32 -13.54
N VAL A 280 32.15 -44.49 -14.44
CA VAL A 280 32.10 -44.79 -15.88
C VAL A 280 33.23 -44.04 -16.58
N ASN A 281 34.25 -44.78 -17.03
CA ASN A 281 35.42 -44.22 -17.70
C ASN A 281 35.20 -44.21 -19.21
N LEU A 282 35.48 -43.06 -19.85
CA LEU A 282 35.45 -42.91 -21.31
C LEU A 282 36.78 -42.32 -21.80
N LEU A 283 37.37 -42.97 -22.79
CA LEU A 283 38.66 -42.59 -23.37
C LEU A 283 38.56 -42.38 -24.88
N GLY A 284 38.71 -41.13 -25.30
CA GLY A 284 38.93 -40.74 -26.69
C GLY A 284 40.34 -40.18 -26.87
N ASN A 285 40.45 -38.91 -27.26
CA ASN A 285 41.73 -38.18 -27.28
C ASN A 285 42.20 -37.71 -25.89
N LYS A 286 41.27 -37.60 -24.94
CA LYS A 286 41.49 -37.35 -23.52
C LYS A 286 40.56 -38.25 -22.68
N ALA A 287 40.87 -38.38 -21.40
CA ALA A 287 40.07 -39.15 -20.44
C ALA A 287 38.98 -38.27 -19.84
N VAL A 288 37.77 -38.82 -19.76
CA VAL A 288 36.66 -38.23 -19.02
C VAL A 288 35.97 -39.33 -18.21
N ALA A 289 35.34 -38.95 -17.10
CA ALA A 289 34.58 -39.89 -16.29
C ALA A 289 33.30 -39.29 -15.72
N PHE A 290 32.34 -40.18 -15.44
CA PHE A 290 31.20 -39.89 -14.58
C PHE A 290 31.39 -40.64 -13.28
N GLU A 291 31.52 -39.89 -12.18
CA GLU A 291 31.66 -40.38 -10.82
C GLU A 291 30.30 -40.32 -10.11
N PHE A 292 29.90 -41.45 -9.52
CA PHE A 292 28.67 -41.59 -8.75
C PHE A 292 29.04 -41.74 -7.28
N GLU A 293 28.51 -40.87 -6.43
CA GLU A 293 28.67 -40.92 -4.97
C GLU A 293 27.30 -40.73 -4.31
N ASN A 294 26.96 -41.52 -3.29
CA ASN A 294 25.78 -41.33 -2.44
C ASN A 294 24.38 -41.51 -3.04
N GLY A 295 24.11 -42.60 -3.78
CA GLY A 295 22.73 -43.12 -3.85
C GLY A 295 21.71 -42.22 -4.57
N TYR A 296 22.09 -41.73 -5.76
CA TYR A 296 21.24 -41.13 -6.80
C TYR A 296 20.94 -39.62 -6.72
N SER A 297 21.64 -38.83 -5.90
CA SER A 297 21.42 -37.38 -5.83
C SER A 297 22.17 -36.62 -6.93
N GLU A 298 23.50 -36.54 -6.92
CA GLU A 298 24.28 -35.75 -7.89
C GLU A 298 25.23 -36.63 -8.73
N VAL A 299 25.48 -36.25 -10.00
CA VAL A 299 26.48 -36.93 -10.84
C VAL A 299 27.63 -35.98 -11.15
N LYS A 300 28.84 -36.38 -10.77
CA LYS A 300 30.04 -35.57 -10.99
C LYS A 300 30.69 -35.96 -12.31
N TYR A 301 30.81 -34.98 -13.21
CA TYR A 301 31.55 -35.10 -14.45
C TYR A 301 32.95 -34.54 -14.28
N VAL A 302 33.96 -35.28 -14.75
CA VAL A 302 35.37 -34.89 -14.65
C VAL A 302 36.11 -35.10 -15.96
N GLU A 303 37.06 -34.22 -16.25
CA GLU A 303 37.87 -34.21 -17.47
C GLU A 303 39.36 -33.99 -17.17
N ASP A 304 40.23 -34.74 -17.86
CA ASP A 304 41.69 -34.53 -17.89
C ASP A 304 42.01 -33.67 -19.12
N THR A 305 42.13 -32.35 -18.91
CA THR A 305 42.39 -31.41 -20.01
C THR A 305 43.86 -31.39 -20.44
N ASN A 306 44.78 -31.86 -19.59
CA ASN A 306 46.22 -31.66 -19.76
C ASN A 306 46.98 -32.93 -20.19
N GLY A 307 46.34 -34.11 -20.08
CA GLY A 307 46.83 -35.40 -20.53
C GLY A 307 47.86 -36.05 -19.60
N ASP A 308 47.84 -35.74 -18.31
CA ASP A 308 48.73 -36.32 -17.29
C ASP A 308 48.13 -37.53 -16.56
N GLU A 309 46.97 -38.02 -17.00
CA GLU A 309 46.21 -39.10 -16.39
C GLU A 309 45.56 -38.70 -15.05
N GLN A 310 45.40 -37.39 -14.77
CA GLN A 310 44.62 -36.85 -13.65
C GLN A 310 43.54 -35.88 -14.13
N PHE A 311 42.32 -36.01 -13.59
CA PHE A 311 41.25 -35.06 -13.87
C PHE A 311 41.53 -33.71 -13.19
N ASP A 312 41.31 -32.59 -13.91
CA ASP A 312 41.62 -31.23 -13.43
C ASP A 312 40.43 -30.27 -13.44
N VAL A 313 39.40 -30.55 -14.23
CA VAL A 313 38.15 -29.78 -14.26
C VAL A 313 36.93 -30.68 -14.13
N GLY A 314 35.79 -30.10 -13.70
CA GLY A 314 34.54 -30.83 -13.59
C GLY A 314 33.30 -29.95 -13.44
N ALA A 315 32.15 -30.61 -13.40
CA ALA A 315 30.84 -30.01 -13.15
C ALA A 315 29.90 -31.04 -12.49
N TYR A 316 28.92 -30.58 -11.71
CA TYR A 316 27.85 -31.42 -11.20
C TYR A 316 26.61 -31.36 -12.12
N TYR A 317 26.00 -32.52 -12.34
CA TYR A 317 24.62 -32.64 -12.77
C TYR A 317 23.76 -32.86 -11.52
N ILE A 318 22.65 -32.15 -11.41
CA ILE A 318 21.80 -32.15 -10.20
C ILE A 318 21.14 -33.50 -9.94
N ASN A 319 21.07 -34.39 -10.96
CA ASN A 319 20.62 -35.77 -10.89
C ASN A 319 20.83 -36.49 -12.26
N LEU A 320 20.46 -37.77 -12.32
CA LEU A 320 20.50 -38.59 -13.54
C LEU A 320 19.58 -38.08 -14.67
N ASP A 321 18.49 -37.39 -14.34
CA ASP A 321 17.58 -36.81 -15.35
C ASP A 321 18.23 -35.62 -16.05
N ASP A 322 18.93 -34.76 -15.31
CA ASP A 322 19.76 -33.68 -15.86
C ASP A 322 20.89 -34.24 -16.73
N LEU A 323 21.56 -35.32 -16.31
CA LEU A 323 22.57 -35.99 -17.14
C LEU A 323 21.97 -36.59 -18.43
N SER A 324 20.81 -37.24 -18.34
CA SER A 324 20.24 -37.99 -19.46
C SER A 324 19.46 -37.11 -20.45
N TYR A 325 18.78 -36.07 -19.94
CA TYR A 325 17.80 -35.27 -20.69
C TYR A 325 18.05 -33.76 -20.62
N GLY A 326 18.99 -33.28 -19.79
CA GLY A 326 19.36 -31.88 -19.71
C GLY A 326 19.82 -31.31 -21.05
N THR A 327 19.46 -30.05 -21.31
CA THR A 327 19.77 -29.35 -22.57
C THR A 327 20.80 -28.23 -22.40
N GLU A 328 21.15 -27.91 -21.15
CA GLU A 328 22.10 -26.84 -20.84
C GLU A 328 23.55 -27.35 -20.89
N THR A 329 24.42 -26.54 -21.49
CA THR A 329 25.86 -26.82 -21.51
C THR A 329 26.44 -26.49 -20.14
N LYS A 330 27.00 -27.50 -19.44
CA LYS A 330 27.65 -27.28 -18.14
C LYS A 330 28.98 -26.54 -18.32
N THR A 331 29.18 -25.49 -17.54
CA THR A 331 30.46 -24.78 -17.48
C THR A 331 31.41 -25.57 -16.57
N LEU A 332 32.56 -25.97 -17.10
CA LEU A 332 33.57 -26.70 -16.32
C LEU A 332 34.38 -25.72 -15.48
N VAL A 333 34.48 -26.00 -14.19
CA VAL A 333 35.33 -25.26 -13.26
C VAL A 333 36.49 -26.14 -12.79
N ALA A 334 37.54 -25.51 -12.27
CA ALA A 334 38.62 -26.25 -11.63
C ALA A 334 38.05 -27.06 -10.45
N LEU A 335 38.50 -28.31 -10.26
CA LEU A 335 37.96 -29.18 -9.19
C LEU A 335 38.08 -28.57 -7.78
N THR A 336 38.98 -27.60 -7.57
CA THR A 336 39.11 -26.87 -6.30
C THR A 336 38.04 -25.79 -6.06
N LEU A 337 37.26 -25.43 -7.07
CA LEU A 337 36.21 -24.41 -7.04
C LEU A 337 34.80 -25.01 -7.24
N LEU A 338 34.70 -26.35 -7.21
CA LEU A 338 33.46 -27.06 -7.47
C LEU A 338 32.61 -27.06 -6.18
N SER A 339 31.41 -26.49 -6.22
CA SER A 339 30.40 -26.53 -5.15
C SER A 339 29.23 -27.43 -5.54
N LEU A 340 28.54 -27.98 -4.54
CA LEU A 340 27.26 -28.65 -4.74
C LEU A 340 26.17 -27.61 -5.08
N PRO A 341 25.23 -27.92 -5.98
CA PRO A 341 24.18 -26.97 -6.36
C PRO A 341 23.09 -26.82 -5.28
N PRO A 342 22.50 -25.61 -5.10
CA PRO A 342 21.40 -25.38 -4.17
C PRO A 342 20.15 -26.22 -4.46
N ASN A 343 19.46 -26.64 -3.41
CA ASN A 343 18.13 -27.23 -3.48
C ASN A 343 17.07 -26.16 -3.23
N ILE A 344 16.17 -25.97 -4.20
CA ILE A 344 15.20 -24.87 -4.17
C ILE A 344 13.78 -25.33 -4.53
N SER A 345 12.78 -24.75 -3.87
CA SER A 345 11.36 -24.89 -4.23
C SER A 345 10.83 -23.65 -4.95
N SER A 346 9.64 -23.77 -5.56
CA SER A 346 8.92 -22.62 -6.12
C SER A 346 8.57 -21.58 -5.04
N PRO A 347 8.49 -20.29 -5.41
CA PRO A 347 7.98 -19.24 -4.53
C PRO A 347 6.48 -19.40 -4.26
N TYR A 348 5.98 -18.87 -3.14
CA TYR A 348 4.57 -18.96 -2.77
C TYR A 348 3.83 -17.65 -3.06
N LEU A 349 2.61 -17.73 -3.61
CA LEU A 349 1.75 -16.56 -3.79
C LEU A 349 1.21 -16.07 -2.44
N GLU A 350 1.39 -14.79 -2.12
CA GLU A 350 0.79 -14.19 -0.93
C GLU A 350 -0.72 -13.96 -1.16
N TYR A 351 -1.57 -14.50 -0.29
CA TYR A 351 -3.02 -14.39 -0.44
C TYR A 351 -3.54 -13.10 0.22
N THR A 352 -3.73 -12.06 -0.58
CA THR A 352 -4.51 -10.86 -0.21
C THR A 352 -5.46 -10.49 -1.35
N GLU A 353 -6.76 -10.41 -1.05
CA GLU A 353 -7.86 -9.96 -1.94
C GLU A 353 -7.89 -10.53 -3.38
N THR A 354 -8.77 -10.00 -4.22
CA THR A 354 -8.90 -10.39 -5.64
C THR A 354 -7.75 -9.80 -6.45
N LEU A 355 -6.88 -10.66 -7.00
CA LEU A 355 -5.83 -10.26 -7.92
C LEU A 355 -6.42 -9.98 -9.31
N ASN A 356 -6.32 -8.74 -9.78
CA ASN A 356 -6.67 -8.33 -11.14
C ASN A 356 -5.56 -7.41 -11.69
N THR A 357 -5.75 -6.88 -12.89
CA THR A 357 -4.78 -6.03 -13.61
C THR A 357 -4.32 -4.79 -12.84
N THR A 358 -5.12 -4.28 -11.89
CA THR A 358 -4.82 -3.08 -11.11
C THR A 358 -4.05 -3.37 -9.81
N THR A 359 -3.86 -4.65 -9.45
CA THR A 359 -3.23 -5.06 -8.19
C THR A 359 -1.78 -5.53 -8.41
N PRO A 360 -0.78 -4.99 -7.71
CA PRO A 360 0.58 -5.56 -7.71
C PRO A 360 0.57 -7.01 -7.20
N VAL A 361 1.35 -7.89 -7.84
CA VAL A 361 1.39 -9.32 -7.50
C VAL A 361 2.63 -9.60 -6.65
N MET A 362 2.42 -10.10 -5.42
CA MET A 362 3.49 -10.38 -4.46
C MET A 362 3.65 -11.88 -4.20
N VAL A 363 4.91 -12.34 -4.14
CA VAL A 363 5.27 -13.70 -3.74
C VAL A 363 6.25 -13.72 -2.58
N SER A 364 6.15 -14.75 -1.74
CA SER A 364 7.11 -15.03 -0.69
C SER A 364 8.13 -16.08 -1.14
N GLU A 365 9.31 -16.06 -0.53
CA GLU A 365 10.39 -17.02 -0.79
C GLU A 365 9.94 -18.48 -0.59
N GLY A 366 10.45 -19.37 -1.46
CA GLY A 366 10.30 -20.82 -1.33
C GLY A 366 11.29 -21.42 -0.32
N TYR A 367 11.27 -22.74 -0.13
CA TYR A 367 12.31 -23.43 0.62
C TYR A 367 13.64 -23.44 -0.15
N ILE A 368 14.73 -23.07 0.54
CA ILE A 368 16.09 -23.06 0.01
C ILE A 368 17.00 -23.83 0.98
N SER A 369 17.87 -24.68 0.46
CA SER A 369 18.96 -25.27 1.23
C SER A 369 20.14 -25.64 0.35
N ASP A 370 21.35 -25.37 0.82
CA ASP A 370 22.59 -25.76 0.16
C ASP A 370 23.46 -26.63 1.10
N PRO A 371 23.99 -27.79 0.67
CA PRO A 371 24.80 -28.65 1.52
C PRO A 371 26.18 -28.09 1.91
N ASP A 372 26.77 -27.20 1.10
CA ASP A 372 28.13 -26.67 1.30
C ASP A 372 28.22 -25.13 1.36
N THR A 373 27.12 -24.43 1.11
CA THR A 373 26.98 -22.97 1.27
C THR A 373 25.98 -22.62 2.39
N ALA A 374 26.30 -21.65 3.25
CA ALA A 374 25.39 -21.22 4.30
C ALA A 374 24.21 -20.42 3.72
N LEU A 375 23.02 -20.52 4.32
CA LEU A 375 21.81 -19.84 3.83
C LEU A 375 21.98 -18.32 3.70
N GLU A 376 22.78 -17.70 4.58
CA GLU A 376 23.09 -16.27 4.58
C GLU A 376 24.02 -15.82 3.43
N ASP A 377 24.70 -16.78 2.79
CA ASP A 377 25.59 -16.55 1.65
C ASP A 377 24.91 -16.85 0.30
N LEU A 378 23.60 -17.17 0.30
CA LEU A 378 22.82 -17.44 -0.92
C LEU A 378 22.15 -16.16 -1.44
N ASP A 379 22.42 -15.82 -2.70
CA ASP A 379 21.79 -14.71 -3.39
C ASP A 379 20.46 -15.18 -4.02
N VAL A 380 19.33 -14.63 -3.57
CA VAL A 380 17.98 -14.95 -4.06
C VAL A 380 17.46 -13.85 -4.96
N SER A 381 16.95 -14.22 -6.14
CA SER A 381 16.28 -13.33 -7.08
C SER A 381 15.08 -14.02 -7.73
N TYR A 382 14.24 -13.28 -8.45
CA TYR A 382 13.03 -13.82 -9.09
C TYR A 382 13.09 -13.65 -10.60
N ARG A 383 12.32 -14.45 -11.34
CA ARG A 383 12.08 -14.24 -12.77
C ARG A 383 10.59 -14.37 -13.04
N TRP A 384 10.02 -13.29 -13.57
CA TRP A 384 8.62 -13.24 -13.97
C TRP A 384 8.47 -13.63 -15.44
N TYR A 385 7.40 -14.35 -15.74
CA TYR A 385 7.07 -14.81 -17.08
C TYR A 385 5.64 -14.44 -17.42
N LEU A 386 5.46 -13.86 -18.60
CA LEU A 386 4.16 -13.54 -19.16
C LEU A 386 3.98 -14.30 -20.46
N ASN A 387 2.94 -15.13 -20.55
CA ASN A 387 2.65 -15.95 -21.73
C ASN A 387 3.85 -16.79 -22.20
N GLY A 388 4.65 -17.28 -21.25
CA GLY A 388 5.84 -18.10 -21.46
C GLY A 388 7.13 -17.33 -21.77
N GLU A 389 7.09 -16.00 -21.95
CA GLU A 389 8.27 -15.16 -22.17
C GLU A 389 8.69 -14.45 -20.87
N GLN A 390 9.99 -14.36 -20.62
CA GLN A 390 10.51 -13.68 -19.42
C GLN A 390 10.33 -12.17 -19.54
N ILE A 391 9.81 -11.54 -18.49
CA ILE A 391 9.69 -10.09 -18.38
C ILE A 391 11.06 -9.53 -18.01
N ALA A 392 11.60 -8.65 -18.86
CA ALA A 392 12.90 -8.03 -18.63
C ALA A 392 12.87 -7.11 -17.40
N GLU A 393 13.99 -7.05 -16.68
CA GLU A 393 14.21 -6.12 -15.55
C GLU A 393 13.31 -6.33 -14.31
N GLN A 394 12.46 -7.36 -14.32
CA GLN A 394 11.62 -7.74 -13.17
C GLN A 394 12.26 -8.90 -12.40
N PHE A 395 13.07 -8.57 -11.39
CA PHE A 395 13.80 -9.56 -10.56
C PHE A 395 13.39 -9.57 -9.08
N SER A 396 12.44 -8.72 -8.71
CA SER A 396 11.91 -8.61 -7.35
C SER A 396 10.83 -9.64 -7.06
N ASN A 397 10.51 -9.83 -5.78
CA ASN A 397 9.39 -10.64 -5.31
C ASN A 397 8.01 -9.98 -5.54
N VAL A 398 7.99 -8.76 -6.10
CA VAL A 398 6.78 -8.01 -6.48
C VAL A 398 6.78 -7.71 -7.98
N LEU A 399 5.68 -8.04 -8.66
CA LEU A 399 5.39 -7.55 -10.01
C LEU A 399 4.45 -6.33 -9.92
N PRO A 400 4.82 -5.17 -10.48
CA PRO A 400 3.94 -4.00 -10.53
C PRO A 400 2.61 -4.27 -11.26
N ALA A 401 1.57 -3.52 -10.89
CA ALA A 401 0.28 -3.54 -11.58
C ALA A 401 0.38 -3.14 -13.07
N HIS A 402 -0.65 -3.45 -13.85
CA HIS A 402 -0.81 -3.13 -15.28
C HIS A 402 0.20 -3.78 -16.24
N ILE A 403 0.96 -4.79 -15.80
CA ILE A 403 1.88 -5.55 -16.67
C ILE A 403 1.17 -6.76 -17.31
N ALA A 404 0.40 -7.49 -16.52
CA ALA A 404 -0.37 -8.66 -16.94
C ALA A 404 -1.86 -8.34 -16.87
N VAL A 405 -2.63 -8.78 -17.87
CA VAL A 405 -4.07 -8.52 -17.97
C VAL A 405 -4.89 -9.80 -17.80
N PHE A 406 -6.22 -9.67 -17.63
CA PHE A 406 -7.12 -10.82 -17.59
C PHE A 406 -6.96 -11.70 -18.83
N GLY A 407 -6.70 -12.99 -18.58
CA GLY A 407 -6.48 -14.00 -19.62
C GLY A 407 -5.01 -14.26 -19.97
N ASP A 408 -4.07 -13.47 -19.45
CA ASP A 408 -2.64 -13.79 -19.53
C ASP A 408 -2.26 -14.99 -18.66
N GLU A 409 -1.24 -15.74 -19.11
CA GLU A 409 -0.57 -16.77 -18.33
C GLU A 409 0.61 -16.14 -17.58
N LEU A 410 0.38 -15.79 -16.31
CA LEU A 410 1.39 -15.21 -15.43
C LEU A 410 2.07 -16.28 -14.59
N GLU A 411 3.41 -16.33 -14.64
CA GLU A 411 4.21 -17.25 -13.84
C GLU A 411 5.42 -16.55 -13.20
N VAL A 412 5.94 -17.13 -12.12
CA VAL A 412 7.16 -16.66 -11.46
C VAL A 412 8.02 -17.82 -10.95
N SER A 413 9.34 -17.73 -11.11
CA SER A 413 10.32 -18.62 -10.50
C SER A 413 11.28 -17.84 -9.60
N MET A 414 11.95 -18.59 -8.73
CA MET A 414 13.02 -18.10 -7.88
C MET A 414 14.36 -18.65 -8.41
N VAL A 415 15.40 -17.81 -8.40
CA VAL A 415 16.76 -18.13 -8.82
C VAL A 415 17.69 -17.90 -7.65
N VAL A 416 18.43 -18.94 -7.27
CA VAL A 416 19.36 -18.92 -6.14
C VAL A 416 20.78 -19.15 -6.65
N PHE A 417 21.72 -18.35 -6.16
CA PHE A 417 23.14 -18.41 -6.51
C PHE A 417 24.00 -18.57 -5.25
N ASP A 418 24.92 -19.53 -5.26
CA ASP A 418 25.78 -19.90 -4.12
C ASP A 418 27.23 -19.36 -4.23
N GLY A 419 27.52 -18.54 -5.25
CA GLY A 419 28.88 -18.07 -5.57
C GLY A 419 29.59 -18.86 -6.68
N ALA A 420 29.11 -20.05 -7.05
CA ALA A 420 29.69 -20.93 -8.08
C ALA A 420 28.64 -21.46 -9.08
N THR A 421 27.44 -21.79 -8.60
CA THR A 421 26.33 -22.38 -9.35
C THR A 421 25.04 -21.59 -9.14
N SER A 422 24.19 -21.55 -10.17
CA SER A 422 22.87 -20.92 -10.11
C SER A 422 21.81 -21.96 -10.45
N VAL A 423 20.75 -22.03 -9.64
CA VAL A 423 19.64 -22.95 -9.82
C VAL A 423 18.34 -22.13 -9.91
N GLU A 424 17.48 -22.47 -10.86
CA GLU A 424 16.16 -21.87 -11.03
C GLU A 424 15.06 -22.87 -10.63
N SER A 425 14.08 -22.41 -9.83
CA SER A 425 13.01 -23.24 -9.31
C SER A 425 11.98 -23.60 -10.37
N TYR A 426 11.08 -24.53 -10.07
CA TYR A 426 9.84 -24.64 -10.84
C TYR A 426 9.04 -23.34 -10.74
N ARG A 427 8.26 -23.04 -11.79
CA ARG A 427 7.41 -21.85 -11.86
C ARG A 427 6.11 -22.01 -11.07
N THR A 428 5.68 -20.93 -10.41
CA THR A 428 4.36 -20.79 -9.77
C THR A 428 3.41 -20.09 -10.71
N PHE A 429 2.24 -20.67 -10.95
CA PHE A 429 1.20 -20.11 -11.82
C PHE A 429 0.26 -19.17 -11.04
N ILE A 430 -0.08 -18.03 -11.62
CA ILE A 430 -0.91 -16.99 -11.02
C ILE A 430 -2.07 -16.68 -11.95
N THR A 431 -3.30 -16.65 -11.41
CA THR A 431 -4.52 -16.36 -12.19
C THR A 431 -5.05 -14.98 -11.82
N LEU A 432 -5.17 -14.10 -12.81
CA LEU A 432 -5.80 -12.80 -12.69
C LEU A 432 -7.32 -12.90 -12.93
N GLN A 433 -8.09 -12.10 -12.21
CA GLN A 433 -9.51 -11.85 -12.46
C GLN A 433 -9.69 -10.65 -13.40
N ASP A 434 -10.86 -10.58 -14.03
CA ASP A 434 -11.31 -9.46 -14.88
C ASP A 434 -11.44 -8.21 -14.00
N ALA A 435 -10.71 -7.16 -14.34
CA ALA A 435 -10.80 -5.85 -13.73
C ALA A 435 -12.10 -5.16 -14.22
N PRO A 436 -12.85 -4.48 -13.34
CA PRO A 436 -14.02 -3.74 -13.77
C PRO A 436 -13.62 -2.56 -14.68
N ALA A 437 -14.48 -2.20 -15.62
CA ALA A 437 -14.34 -0.98 -16.39
C ALA A 437 -14.43 0.26 -15.48
N GLU A 438 -13.62 1.26 -15.76
CA GLU A 438 -13.47 2.49 -14.99
C GLU A 438 -13.61 3.73 -15.88
N ILE A 439 -13.71 4.90 -15.26
CA ILE A 439 -13.78 6.20 -15.96
C ILE A 439 -12.38 6.82 -15.96
N ALA A 440 -11.78 6.90 -17.14
CA ALA A 440 -10.48 7.50 -17.35
C ALA A 440 -10.61 8.98 -17.73
N ILE A 441 -9.84 9.83 -17.04
CA ILE A 441 -9.75 11.27 -17.32
C ILE A 441 -8.42 11.57 -18.01
N THR A 442 -8.47 12.22 -19.17
CA THR A 442 -7.26 12.65 -19.88
C THR A 442 -7.29 14.14 -20.19
N ASN A 443 -6.11 14.77 -20.18
CA ASN A 443 -5.89 16.19 -20.47
C ASN A 443 -6.56 17.18 -19.48
N LEU A 444 -6.84 16.78 -18.24
CA LEU A 444 -7.24 17.72 -17.18
C LEU A 444 -6.05 18.65 -16.83
N PRO A 445 -6.19 19.98 -16.94
CA PRO A 445 -5.13 20.91 -16.55
C PRO A 445 -4.83 20.84 -15.05
N SER A 446 -3.56 20.95 -14.67
CA SER A 446 -3.13 20.91 -13.26
C SER A 446 -3.35 22.24 -12.52
N ASN A 447 -3.47 23.36 -13.24
CA ASN A 447 -3.70 24.69 -12.68
C ASN A 447 -4.89 25.32 -13.38
N ILE A 448 -5.95 25.60 -12.62
CA ILE A 448 -7.19 26.17 -13.15
C ILE A 448 -7.54 27.40 -12.32
N ARG A 449 -7.85 28.50 -13.00
CA ARG A 449 -8.20 29.79 -12.41
C ARG A 449 -9.64 30.19 -12.75
N PRO A 450 -10.24 31.10 -11.96
CA PRO A 450 -11.54 31.69 -12.29
C PRO A 450 -11.60 32.23 -13.72
N GLY A 451 -12.67 31.91 -14.45
CA GLY A 451 -12.88 32.35 -15.83
C GLY A 451 -12.11 31.59 -16.92
N ASP A 452 -11.28 30.61 -16.56
CA ASP A 452 -10.61 29.76 -17.55
C ASP A 452 -11.61 28.93 -18.38
N ALA A 453 -11.21 28.63 -19.61
CA ALA A 453 -11.89 27.66 -20.46
C ALA A 453 -11.13 26.34 -20.42
N VAL A 454 -11.67 25.37 -19.68
CA VAL A 454 -11.06 24.06 -19.43
C VAL A 454 -11.63 23.01 -20.38
N GLN A 455 -10.77 22.15 -20.90
CA GLN A 455 -11.15 21.00 -21.70
C GLN A 455 -10.40 19.74 -21.25
N PHE A 456 -11.14 18.65 -21.04
CA PHE A 456 -10.59 17.33 -20.74
C PHE A 456 -11.52 16.25 -21.29
N VAL A 457 -11.06 15.01 -21.39
CA VAL A 457 -11.85 13.89 -21.92
C VAL A 457 -12.15 12.91 -20.80
N ALA A 458 -13.41 12.50 -20.69
CA ALA A 458 -13.88 11.45 -19.78
C ALA A 458 -14.37 10.24 -20.58
N SER A 459 -13.54 9.19 -20.65
CA SER A 459 -13.80 7.97 -21.42
C SER A 459 -13.97 6.76 -20.51
N VAL A 460 -14.67 5.72 -20.99
CA VAL A 460 -14.70 4.43 -20.30
C VAL A 460 -13.47 3.63 -20.73
N SER A 461 -12.65 3.24 -19.76
CA SER A 461 -11.48 2.39 -19.98
C SER A 461 -11.65 1.09 -19.23
N ASP A 462 -11.25 -0.01 -19.83
CA ASP A 462 -11.20 -1.30 -19.17
C ASP A 462 -9.72 -1.70 -19.08
N PRO A 463 -9.16 -1.86 -17.87
CA PRO A 463 -7.75 -2.18 -17.72
C PRO A 463 -7.29 -3.45 -18.47
N ASP A 464 -8.21 -4.37 -18.80
CA ASP A 464 -7.89 -5.62 -19.49
C ASP A 464 -7.86 -5.51 -21.01
N VAL A 465 -8.70 -4.64 -21.60
CA VAL A 465 -8.84 -4.50 -23.06
C VAL A 465 -8.48 -3.11 -23.60
N GLY A 466 -8.16 -2.17 -22.71
CA GLY A 466 -7.83 -0.77 -22.99
C GLY A 466 -9.06 0.14 -23.11
N GLU A 467 -8.88 1.30 -23.77
CA GLU A 467 -9.97 2.26 -23.97
C GLU A 467 -11.15 1.63 -24.73
N LEU A 468 -12.33 1.64 -24.12
CA LEU A 468 -13.57 1.29 -24.79
C LEU A 468 -14.07 2.54 -25.52
N SER A 469 -14.57 2.39 -26.76
CA SER A 469 -15.01 3.51 -27.60
C SER A 469 -16.35 4.13 -27.16
N THR A 470 -16.65 4.13 -25.86
CA THR A 470 -17.91 4.58 -25.29
C THR A 470 -17.63 5.79 -24.40
N ALA A 471 -18.23 6.94 -24.72
CA ALA A 471 -18.17 8.11 -23.86
C ALA A 471 -18.86 7.82 -22.52
N SER A 472 -18.30 8.35 -21.44
CA SER A 472 -18.95 8.33 -20.13
C SER A 472 -20.23 9.17 -20.14
N SER A 473 -21.18 8.87 -19.26
CA SER A 473 -22.39 9.69 -19.06
C SER A 473 -22.14 10.69 -17.94
N LEU A 474 -22.26 11.99 -18.23
CA LEU A 474 -22.24 13.04 -17.20
C LEU A 474 -23.55 13.02 -16.41
N ILE A 475 -23.47 12.71 -15.11
CA ILE A 475 -24.61 12.60 -14.17
C ILE A 475 -24.85 13.94 -13.47
N SER A 476 -23.79 14.55 -12.93
CA SER A 476 -23.83 15.84 -12.24
C SER A 476 -22.56 16.63 -12.56
N SER A 477 -22.69 17.95 -12.62
CA SER A 477 -21.58 18.84 -12.94
C SER A 477 -21.82 20.26 -12.44
N PRO A 478 -20.76 21.06 -12.30
CA PRO A 478 -20.87 22.50 -12.12
C PRO A 478 -21.62 23.19 -13.27
N SER A 479 -22.05 24.43 -13.02
CA SER A 479 -22.58 25.29 -14.09
C SER A 479 -21.52 25.54 -15.16
N GLY A 480 -21.94 25.62 -16.42
CA GLY A 480 -21.06 25.96 -17.55
C GLY A 480 -20.33 24.76 -18.18
N VAL A 481 -20.71 23.54 -17.82
CA VAL A 481 -20.16 22.28 -18.35
C VAL A 481 -21.01 21.73 -19.49
N SER A 482 -20.35 21.14 -20.49
CA SER A 482 -20.98 20.30 -21.51
C SER A 482 -20.06 19.13 -21.86
N ILE A 483 -20.63 17.95 -22.13
CA ILE A 483 -19.93 16.78 -22.66
C ILE A 483 -20.48 16.44 -24.06
N ASP A 484 -19.61 16.03 -24.98
CA ASP A 484 -20.01 15.57 -26.33
C ASP A 484 -19.99 14.04 -26.48
N GLU A 485 -20.29 13.55 -27.69
CA GLU A 485 -20.37 12.11 -28.01
C GLU A 485 -19.00 11.39 -27.91
N ASP A 486 -17.90 12.13 -27.95
CA ASP A 486 -16.53 11.60 -27.83
C ASP A 486 -16.02 11.67 -26.37
N GLY A 487 -16.86 12.13 -25.43
CA GLY A 487 -16.50 12.31 -24.03
C GLY A 487 -15.70 13.58 -23.74
N LEU A 488 -15.58 14.51 -24.70
CA LEU A 488 -14.90 15.79 -24.48
C LEU A 488 -15.76 16.68 -23.59
N VAL A 489 -15.27 16.92 -22.38
CA VAL A 489 -15.83 17.87 -21.43
C VAL A 489 -15.26 19.25 -21.73
N THR A 490 -16.14 20.22 -21.93
CA THR A 490 -15.80 21.64 -21.99
C THR A 490 -16.45 22.35 -20.82
N TRP A 491 -15.66 23.11 -20.06
CA TRP A 491 -16.11 23.84 -18.89
C TRP A 491 -15.65 25.29 -18.93
N ASN A 492 -16.58 26.23 -18.77
CA ASN A 492 -16.26 27.62 -18.46
C ASN A 492 -16.30 27.78 -16.95
N VAL A 493 -15.13 27.94 -16.35
CA VAL A 493 -14.98 28.08 -14.90
C VAL A 493 -15.74 29.33 -14.45
N PRO A 494 -16.54 29.27 -13.37
CA PRO A 494 -17.16 30.45 -12.78
C PRO A 494 -16.14 31.57 -12.48
N THR A 495 -16.63 32.77 -12.23
CA THR A 495 -15.79 33.93 -11.86
C THR A 495 -15.98 34.37 -10.40
N GLU A 496 -17.13 34.05 -9.82
CA GLU A 496 -17.47 34.35 -8.42
C GLU A 496 -17.17 33.14 -7.53
N PHE A 497 -16.45 33.36 -6.44
CA PHE A 497 -15.96 32.33 -5.50
C PHE A 497 -16.13 32.82 -4.06
N LEU A 498 -16.62 31.93 -3.20
CA LEU A 498 -16.72 32.15 -1.74
C LEU A 498 -15.42 31.80 -1.02
N PHE A 499 -14.61 30.94 -1.61
CA PHE A 499 -13.34 30.48 -1.07
C PHE A 499 -12.24 30.66 -2.10
N ASN A 500 -11.04 31.03 -1.63
CA ASN A 500 -9.90 31.18 -2.53
C ASN A 500 -9.48 29.86 -3.20
N ILE A 501 -9.77 28.71 -2.60
CA ILE A 501 -9.76 27.40 -3.25
C ILE A 501 -11.17 26.83 -3.24
N GLN A 502 -11.70 26.42 -4.39
CA GLN A 502 -12.94 25.64 -4.46
C GLN A 502 -12.75 24.38 -5.29
N ASN A 503 -13.18 23.25 -4.75
CA ASN A 503 -13.12 21.96 -5.42
C ASN A 503 -14.45 21.66 -6.10
N TYR A 504 -14.50 21.65 -7.41
CA TYR A 504 -15.71 21.36 -8.19
C TYR A 504 -15.80 19.87 -8.50
N GLU A 505 -16.98 19.29 -8.34
CA GLU A 505 -17.19 17.85 -8.52
C GLU A 505 -17.89 17.53 -9.84
N PHE A 506 -17.27 16.66 -10.64
CA PHE A 506 -17.85 16.13 -11.88
C PHE A 506 -18.20 14.67 -11.65
N THR A 507 -19.49 14.34 -11.72
CA THR A 507 -19.97 12.97 -11.53
C THR A 507 -20.23 12.33 -12.89
N PHE A 508 -19.53 11.25 -13.18
CA PHE A 508 -19.69 10.45 -14.39
C PHE A 508 -20.18 9.04 -14.05
N GLY A 509 -20.75 8.33 -15.02
CA GLY A 509 -21.04 6.91 -14.91
C GLY A 509 -20.99 6.20 -16.25
N ILE A 510 -20.96 4.87 -16.23
CA ILE A 510 -20.90 4.02 -17.43
C ILE A 510 -22.33 3.76 -17.94
N PRO A 511 -22.70 4.24 -19.13
CA PRO A 511 -24.03 4.03 -19.69
C PRO A 511 -24.18 2.63 -20.30
N HIS A 512 -25.34 2.00 -20.09
CA HIS A 512 -25.73 0.72 -20.68
C HIS A 512 -26.79 0.87 -21.78
N GLU A 513 -26.91 -0.13 -22.66
CA GLU A 513 -27.89 -0.12 -23.76
C GLU A 513 -29.36 0.01 -23.30
N ASP A 514 -29.66 -0.36 -22.05
CA ASP A 514 -30.99 -0.26 -21.46
C ASP A 514 -31.29 1.13 -20.86
N GLY A 515 -30.33 2.05 -20.91
CA GLY A 515 -30.41 3.40 -20.39
C GLY A 515 -30.07 3.52 -18.90
N SER A 516 -29.69 2.43 -18.23
CA SER A 516 -29.11 2.51 -16.88
C SER A 516 -27.67 3.01 -16.92
N VAL A 517 -27.23 3.62 -15.82
CA VAL A 517 -25.86 4.09 -15.62
C VAL A 517 -25.31 3.37 -14.38
N THR A 518 -24.15 2.73 -14.50
CA THR A 518 -23.45 2.06 -13.38
C THR A 518 -22.10 2.72 -13.13
N ASP A 519 -21.37 2.26 -12.10
CA ASP A 519 -19.97 2.64 -11.87
C ASP A 519 -19.77 4.16 -11.80
N ILE A 520 -20.55 4.78 -10.91
CA ILE A 520 -20.55 6.23 -10.70
C ILE A 520 -19.20 6.64 -10.11
N THR A 521 -18.49 7.52 -10.79
CA THR A 521 -17.20 8.07 -10.36
C THR A 521 -17.31 9.59 -10.21
N VAL A 522 -16.76 10.13 -9.12
CA VAL A 522 -16.68 11.56 -8.87
C VAL A 522 -15.24 12.02 -9.11
N ILE A 523 -15.08 13.03 -9.96
CA ILE A 523 -13.80 13.65 -10.28
C ILE A 523 -13.78 15.06 -9.68
N PRO A 524 -13.04 15.29 -8.57
CA PRO A 524 -12.85 16.63 -8.03
C PRO A 524 -11.84 17.41 -8.88
N VAL A 525 -12.12 18.69 -9.09
CA VAL A 525 -11.27 19.63 -9.83
C VAL A 525 -11.10 20.90 -9.00
N SER A 526 -9.89 21.11 -8.48
CA SER A 526 -9.54 22.28 -7.69
C SER A 526 -9.34 23.51 -8.58
N VAL A 527 -9.98 24.62 -8.19
CA VAL A 527 -9.77 25.93 -8.80
C VAL A 527 -9.25 26.88 -7.74
N VAL A 528 -8.15 27.56 -8.07
CA VAL A 528 -7.48 28.51 -7.17
C VAL A 528 -7.71 29.91 -7.69
N SER A 529 -8.29 30.76 -6.85
CA SER A 529 -8.49 32.19 -7.09
C SER A 529 -7.48 33.02 -6.30
N GLU A 530 -7.28 34.26 -6.72
CA GLU A 530 -6.46 35.26 -6.02
C GLU A 530 -7.30 36.10 -5.03
N ASN A 531 -8.50 35.63 -4.65
CA ASN A 531 -9.32 36.29 -3.64
C ASN A 531 -8.71 36.10 -2.25
N SER A 532 -8.99 37.03 -1.34
CA SER A 532 -8.60 36.91 0.07
C SER A 532 -9.21 35.66 0.71
N LEU A 533 -8.53 35.14 1.73
CA LEU A 533 -9.09 34.13 2.61
C LEU A 533 -10.43 34.59 3.23
N PRO A 534 -11.35 33.66 3.54
CA PRO A 534 -12.58 33.99 4.26
C PRO A 534 -12.28 34.69 5.59
N LEU A 535 -13.08 35.69 5.93
CA LEU A 535 -12.95 36.35 7.23
C LEU A 535 -13.35 35.37 8.34
N ALA A 536 -12.41 35.11 9.23
CA ALA A 536 -12.60 34.31 10.42
C ALA A 536 -12.08 35.05 11.66
N ARG A 537 -12.64 34.72 12.83
CA ARG A 537 -12.18 35.16 14.15
C ARG A 537 -12.35 34.05 15.18
N SER A 538 -11.49 34.06 16.19
CA SER A 538 -11.59 33.23 17.39
C SER A 538 -11.38 34.06 18.66
N GLY A 539 -11.35 33.39 19.81
CA GLY A 539 -10.81 33.94 21.04
C GLY A 539 -9.29 34.13 20.99
N MET A 540 -8.74 34.78 22.02
CA MET A 540 -7.29 34.90 22.21
C MET A 540 -6.81 33.77 23.10
N GLU A 541 -6.79 32.56 22.54
CA GLU A 541 -6.25 31.38 23.24
C GLU A 541 -4.74 31.52 23.46
N VAL A 542 -4.18 30.67 24.32
CA VAL A 542 -2.74 30.65 24.57
C VAL A 542 -2.16 29.26 24.38
N PRO A 543 -0.90 29.15 23.96
CA PRO A 543 -0.29 27.86 23.68
C PRO A 543 -0.12 27.01 24.94
N TYR A 544 -0.46 25.72 24.86
CA TYR A 544 -0.22 24.73 25.93
C TYR A 544 1.20 24.14 25.88
N ARG A 545 1.90 24.26 24.75
CA ARG A 545 3.29 23.82 24.54
C ARG A 545 4.22 25.03 24.50
N GLY A 546 5.51 24.79 24.71
CA GLY A 546 6.53 25.85 24.66
C GLY A 546 6.85 26.30 23.23
N LYS A 547 7.53 27.45 23.10
CA LYS A 547 8.10 27.97 21.83
C LYS A 547 7.11 28.04 20.66
N SER A 548 5.85 28.33 20.97
CA SER A 548 4.72 28.42 20.05
C SER A 548 4.15 29.85 19.97
N MET A 549 4.99 30.86 20.19
CA MET A 549 4.69 32.28 19.91
C MET A 549 5.94 32.96 19.34
N SER A 550 5.74 33.98 18.50
CA SER A 550 6.81 34.84 17.99
C SER A 550 6.31 36.27 17.78
N VAL A 551 7.22 37.25 17.74
CA VAL A 551 6.92 38.65 17.44
C VAL A 551 7.70 39.04 16.19
N ALA A 552 7.00 39.46 15.13
CA ALA A 552 7.59 39.86 13.86
C ALA A 552 6.57 40.66 13.01
N ASP A 553 7.03 41.23 11.89
CA ASP A 553 6.18 41.86 10.87
C ASP A 553 5.68 40.79 9.90
N PHE A 554 4.40 40.43 9.98
CA PHE A 554 3.80 39.34 9.19
C PHE A 554 2.93 39.84 8.03
N ASP A 555 2.76 41.15 7.85
CA ASP A 555 2.03 41.72 6.72
C ASP A 555 2.84 42.78 5.93
N GLY A 556 4.11 42.98 6.31
CA GLY A 556 5.07 43.85 5.64
C GLY A 556 4.79 45.34 5.82
N ASP A 557 3.98 45.73 6.82
CA ASP A 557 3.60 47.13 7.05
C ASP A 557 4.63 47.93 7.87
N GLY A 558 5.65 47.25 8.41
CA GLY A 558 6.72 47.79 9.24
C GLY A 558 6.39 47.84 10.74
N LEU A 559 5.27 47.27 11.17
CA LEU A 559 4.86 47.07 12.56
C LEU A 559 4.88 45.58 12.89
N ASN A 560 5.22 45.25 14.14
CA ASN A 560 5.22 43.86 14.59
C ASN A 560 3.84 43.45 15.10
N GLU A 561 3.48 42.21 14.80
CA GLU A 561 2.41 41.45 15.43
C GLU A 561 2.95 40.31 16.29
N ILE A 562 2.06 39.72 17.08
CA ILE A 562 2.32 38.50 17.85
C ILE A 562 1.66 37.32 17.14
N LEU A 563 2.47 36.38 16.66
CA LEU A 563 2.01 35.07 16.21
C LEU A 563 1.78 34.15 17.40
N SER A 564 0.63 33.47 17.42
CA SER A 564 0.26 32.51 18.46
C SER A 564 -0.63 31.40 17.91
N THR A 565 -0.89 30.41 18.76
CA THR A 565 -1.70 29.22 18.49
C THR A 565 -2.39 28.72 19.76
N ASP A 566 -3.42 27.90 19.59
CA ASP A 566 -4.03 27.09 20.66
C ASP A 566 -3.29 25.75 20.89
N ASN A 567 -2.20 25.47 20.15
CA ASN A 567 -1.53 24.16 20.05
C ASN A 567 -2.47 23.00 19.69
N ASN A 568 -3.56 23.30 19.01
CA ASN A 568 -4.53 22.33 18.56
C ASN A 568 -4.76 22.48 17.06
N LYS A 569 -5.46 23.54 16.63
CA LYS A 569 -5.83 23.75 15.22
C LYS A 569 -5.68 25.19 14.74
N SER A 570 -5.60 26.17 15.65
CA SER A 570 -5.68 27.59 15.30
C SER A 570 -4.31 28.24 15.22
N VAL A 571 -4.08 29.07 14.20
CA VAL A 571 -2.91 29.95 14.07
C VAL A 571 -3.42 31.36 13.83
N PHE A 572 -2.99 32.32 14.66
CA PHE A 572 -3.53 33.68 14.61
C PHE A 572 -2.47 34.73 14.96
N LEU A 573 -2.76 35.98 14.56
CA LEU A 573 -1.97 37.15 14.85
C LEU A 573 -2.72 38.10 15.77
N LEU A 574 -2.01 38.68 16.74
CA LEU A 574 -2.48 39.78 17.58
C LEU A 574 -1.73 41.07 17.25
N GLU A 575 -2.47 42.18 17.16
CA GLU A 575 -1.91 43.53 17.05
C GLU A 575 -2.22 44.35 18.30
N TYR A 576 -1.36 45.32 18.63
CA TYR A 576 -1.64 46.28 19.70
C TYR A 576 -2.36 47.53 19.14
N ARG A 577 -3.62 47.72 19.54
CA ARG A 577 -4.44 48.84 19.07
C ARG A 577 -5.31 49.38 20.20
N ASP A 578 -5.39 50.71 20.30
CA ASP A 578 -6.21 51.42 21.31
C ASP A 578 -5.93 51.00 22.76
N GLY A 579 -4.69 50.65 23.08
CA GLY A 579 -4.26 50.32 24.44
C GLY A 579 -4.43 48.85 24.85
N LYS A 580 -4.80 47.96 23.92
CA LYS A 580 -4.99 46.53 24.16
C LYS A 580 -4.55 45.70 22.94
N TYR A 581 -4.27 44.42 23.17
CA TYR A 581 -4.11 43.47 22.07
C TYR A 581 -5.47 43.02 21.54
N VAL A 582 -5.58 42.91 20.22
CA VAL A 582 -6.77 42.41 19.50
C VAL A 582 -6.32 41.46 18.39
N GLN A 583 -7.20 40.52 18.00
CA GLN A 583 -6.90 39.59 16.91
C GLN A 583 -6.97 40.31 15.55
N LYS A 584 -5.83 40.39 14.85
CA LYS A 584 -5.71 40.99 13.50
C LYS A 584 -6.14 39.97 12.43
N TRP A 585 -5.73 38.72 12.60
CA TRP A 585 -5.89 37.66 11.62
C TRP A 585 -5.93 36.28 12.27
N VAL A 586 -6.60 35.32 11.64
CA VAL A 586 -6.56 33.89 11.97
C VAL A 586 -6.63 33.07 10.68
N TYR A 587 -5.85 32.01 10.59
CA TYR A 587 -5.92 31.09 9.46
C TYR A 587 -7.27 30.35 9.48
N PRO A 588 -8.10 30.43 8.42
CA PRO A 588 -9.49 29.95 8.47
C PRO A 588 -9.65 28.47 8.10
N TYR A 589 -8.59 27.80 7.65
CA TYR A 589 -8.68 26.43 7.14
C TYR A 589 -8.01 25.44 8.07
N ALA A 590 -8.48 24.20 8.04
CA ALA A 590 -7.71 23.11 8.61
C ALA A 590 -6.37 22.99 7.86
N LEU A 591 -5.34 22.66 8.62
CA LEU A 591 -3.99 22.40 8.13
C LEU A 591 -3.98 21.13 7.27
N VAL A 592 -3.10 21.08 6.27
CA VAL A 592 -3.04 19.97 5.30
C VAL A 592 -2.50 18.69 5.94
N SER A 593 -1.56 18.83 6.87
CA SER A 593 -0.96 17.75 7.63
C SER A 593 -1.77 17.46 8.89
N SER A 594 -1.88 16.17 9.23
CA SER A 594 -2.68 15.69 10.35
C SER A 594 -2.03 15.98 11.70
N GLY A 595 -2.84 15.92 12.76
CA GLY A 595 -2.36 16.06 14.14
C GLY A 595 -2.55 17.46 14.72
N GLN A 596 -2.14 17.60 15.98
CA GLN A 596 -2.17 18.88 16.67
C GLN A 596 -0.98 19.76 16.28
N ILE A 597 -1.14 21.07 16.41
CA ILE A 597 -0.04 22.04 16.27
C ILE A 597 0.93 21.89 17.44
N ASN A 598 2.15 21.46 17.14
CA ASN A 598 3.22 21.29 18.11
C ASN A 598 4.04 22.56 18.29
N GLN A 599 4.19 23.36 17.23
CA GLN A 599 4.94 24.61 17.23
C GLN A 599 4.51 25.55 16.10
N VAL A 600 4.63 26.86 16.31
CA VAL A 600 4.59 27.86 15.24
C VAL A 600 5.87 28.70 15.29
N VAL A 601 6.45 28.98 14.13
CA VAL A 601 7.75 29.67 14.02
C VAL A 601 7.65 30.75 12.95
N SER A 602 8.12 31.95 13.26
CA SER A 602 8.34 33.03 12.30
C SER A 602 9.68 32.85 11.61
N VAL A 603 9.68 32.99 10.29
CA VAL A 603 10.89 32.87 9.46
C VAL A 603 10.76 33.79 8.26
N ASN A 604 11.88 34.31 7.76
CA ASN A 604 11.92 35.06 6.51
C ASN A 604 12.68 34.21 5.49
N LEU A 605 11.96 33.55 4.58
CA LEU A 605 12.47 32.57 3.63
C LEU A 605 12.89 33.18 2.29
N ASP A 606 12.36 34.34 1.94
CA ASP A 606 12.60 34.99 0.65
C ASP A 606 13.36 36.32 0.74
N ASN A 607 13.73 36.72 1.96
CA ASN A 607 14.46 37.93 2.31
C ASN A 607 13.72 39.22 1.89
N ASP A 608 12.39 39.24 2.07
CA ASP A 608 11.57 40.43 1.99
C ASP A 608 11.33 41.04 3.39
N GLN A 609 10.31 41.92 3.56
CA GLN A 609 10.00 42.51 4.88
C GLN A 609 8.99 41.67 5.67
N GLU A 610 8.15 40.92 4.96
CA GLU A 610 7.15 40.04 5.54
C GLU A 610 7.87 38.81 6.10
N HIS A 611 7.35 38.29 7.20
CA HIS A 611 7.80 37.00 7.73
C HIS A 611 6.74 35.94 7.40
N GLU A 612 7.20 34.80 6.91
CA GLU A 612 6.40 33.61 6.74
C GLU A 612 6.21 32.87 8.06
N ILE A 613 5.18 32.04 8.09
CA ILE A 613 4.83 31.21 9.25
C ILE A 613 5.07 29.74 8.90
N LEU A 614 5.94 29.10 9.68
CA LEU A 614 6.03 27.65 9.71
C LEU A 614 5.13 27.11 10.81
N VAL A 615 4.25 26.17 10.45
CA VAL A 615 3.36 25.47 11.37
C VAL A 615 3.78 24.01 11.44
N LEU A 616 4.31 23.60 12.58
CA LEU A 616 4.65 22.22 12.87
C LEU A 616 3.41 21.51 13.42
N THR A 617 2.88 20.54 12.67
CA THR A 617 1.84 19.62 13.17
C THR A 617 2.49 18.34 13.69
N SER A 618 1.68 17.36 14.08
CA SER A 618 2.21 16.07 14.54
C SER A 618 2.83 15.25 13.42
N ASN A 619 2.50 15.49 12.15
CA ASN A 619 2.98 14.67 11.01
C ASN A 619 3.55 15.48 9.83
N GLY A 620 3.66 16.80 9.95
CA GLY A 620 4.21 17.62 8.88
C GLY A 620 4.59 19.03 9.30
N ILE A 621 5.21 19.75 8.37
CA ILE A 621 5.51 21.17 8.47
C ILE A 621 4.80 21.87 7.32
N GLU A 622 4.01 22.87 7.66
CA GLU A 622 3.31 23.72 6.70
C GLU A 622 3.91 25.10 6.65
N LEU A 623 3.88 25.68 5.46
CA LEU A 623 4.30 27.04 5.17
C LEU A 623 3.08 27.89 4.81
N ILE A 624 2.86 28.96 5.58
CA ILE A 624 1.96 30.04 5.22
C ILE A 624 2.84 31.20 4.72
N ASP A 625 2.90 31.31 3.40
CA ASP A 625 3.62 32.35 2.65
C ASP A 625 2.64 33.49 2.34
N GLY A 626 2.41 34.35 3.33
CA GLY A 626 1.50 35.49 3.27
C GLY A 626 0.08 35.23 3.78
N LEU A 627 -0.50 36.23 4.43
CA LEU A 627 -1.75 36.12 5.18
C LEU A 627 -3.02 35.94 4.33
N ASP A 628 -2.93 36.11 3.01
CA ASP A 628 -4.00 35.89 2.05
C ASP A 628 -3.87 34.57 1.26
N LYS A 629 -2.78 33.82 1.50
CA LYS A 629 -2.51 32.55 0.82
C LYS A 629 -2.89 31.34 1.69
N PRO A 630 -3.39 30.24 1.08
CA PRO A 630 -3.52 28.95 1.76
C PRO A 630 -2.16 28.42 2.20
N ALA A 631 -2.14 27.68 3.31
CA ALA A 631 -0.98 26.90 3.72
C ALA A 631 -0.59 25.87 2.66
N SER A 632 0.71 25.66 2.50
CA SER A 632 1.30 24.65 1.64
C SER A 632 2.12 23.68 2.47
N ASN A 633 2.18 22.42 2.08
CA ASN A 633 3.04 21.46 2.77
C ASN A 633 4.51 21.68 2.38
N LEU A 634 5.36 21.92 3.38
CA LEU A 634 6.80 22.04 3.22
C LEU A 634 7.49 20.69 3.44
N TYR A 635 7.07 19.95 4.45
CA TYR A 635 7.62 18.64 4.81
C TYR A 635 6.51 17.69 5.26
N SER A 636 6.56 16.45 4.78
CA SER A 636 5.63 15.38 5.15
C SER A 636 6.39 14.13 5.54
N THR A 637 5.94 13.45 6.59
CA THR A 637 6.53 12.19 7.04
C THR A 637 5.47 11.33 7.72
N ASP A 638 5.68 10.01 7.72
CA ASP A 638 4.88 9.08 8.53
C ASP A 638 5.32 9.11 10.02
N SER A 639 6.43 9.79 10.34
CA SER A 639 6.92 9.98 11.70
C SER A 639 6.09 11.03 12.46
N TYR A 640 6.19 11.00 13.78
CA TYR A 640 5.64 12.03 14.66
C TYR A 640 6.70 13.11 14.90
N LEU A 641 6.37 14.36 14.57
CA LEU A 641 7.26 15.51 14.73
C LEU A 641 7.03 16.16 16.09
N HIS A 642 8.09 16.48 16.82
CA HIS A 642 7.98 16.98 18.21
C HIS A 642 8.36 18.44 18.36
N PHE A 643 9.42 18.87 17.67
CA PHE A 643 10.00 20.20 17.83
C PHE A 643 10.87 20.57 16.63
N ILE A 644 10.92 21.86 16.29
CA ILE A 644 11.83 22.40 15.29
C ILE A 644 12.65 23.59 15.81
N ALA A 645 13.88 23.72 15.30
CA ALA A 645 14.59 24.99 15.27
C ALA A 645 14.96 25.33 13.83
N VAL A 646 15.03 26.63 13.58
CA VAL A 646 15.21 27.20 12.24
C VAL A 646 16.31 28.25 12.34
N ALA A 647 17.31 28.17 11.46
CA ALA A 647 18.37 29.16 11.34
C ALA A 647 19.03 29.05 9.95
N ASP A 648 19.44 30.18 9.37
CA ASP A 648 20.37 30.19 8.23
C ASP A 648 21.77 29.90 8.77
N VAL A 649 22.15 28.62 8.79
CA VAL A 649 23.41 28.18 9.40
C VAL A 649 24.61 28.36 8.48
N ASN A 650 24.36 28.57 7.19
CA ASN A 650 25.39 28.61 6.15
C ASN A 650 25.56 30.03 5.52
N ASN A 651 24.68 30.98 5.87
CA ASN A 651 24.59 32.36 5.35
C ASN A 651 24.29 32.47 3.85
N ASP A 652 23.47 31.59 3.29
CA ASP A 652 23.03 31.65 1.88
C ASP A 652 21.68 32.36 1.69
N GLY A 653 21.02 32.74 2.79
CA GLY A 653 19.71 33.38 2.80
C GLY A 653 18.53 32.40 2.78
N VAL A 654 18.77 31.09 2.81
CA VAL A 654 17.75 30.05 2.98
C VAL A 654 18.02 29.33 4.29
N PRO A 655 17.06 29.31 5.24
CA PRO A 655 17.31 28.68 6.52
C PRO A 655 17.27 27.15 6.45
N GLU A 656 18.08 26.53 7.29
CA GLU A 656 17.99 25.13 7.64
C GLU A 656 16.99 24.89 8.77
N ILE A 657 16.31 23.74 8.70
CA ILE A 657 15.33 23.30 9.67
C ILE A 657 15.84 22.00 10.31
N ALA A 658 16.03 22.03 11.63
CA ALA A 658 16.33 20.86 12.45
C ALA A 658 15.03 20.35 13.09
N VAL A 659 14.68 19.08 12.83
CA VAL A 659 13.42 18.46 13.26
C VAL A 659 13.69 17.28 14.19
N LEU A 660 13.09 17.29 15.38
CA LEU A 660 13.01 16.12 16.26
C LEU A 660 11.79 15.28 15.89
N GLN A 661 12.00 14.00 15.61
CA GLN A 661 10.93 13.08 15.21
C GLN A 661 11.05 11.69 15.85
N SER A 662 9.98 10.90 15.84
CA SER A 662 9.96 9.50 16.29
C SER A 662 8.90 8.66 15.56
N ASP A 663 8.99 7.33 15.65
CA ASP A 663 8.04 6.40 15.02
C ASP A 663 6.62 6.46 15.63
N SER A 664 6.49 6.95 16.87
CA SER A 664 5.19 7.19 17.51
C SER A 664 5.19 8.43 18.41
N ASP A 665 4.00 8.93 18.75
CA ASP A 665 3.81 10.04 19.72
C ASP A 665 4.05 9.64 21.19
N TYR A 666 4.45 8.39 21.47
CA TYR A 666 4.77 8.00 22.84
C TYR A 666 6.05 8.69 23.32
N GLN A 667 5.94 9.45 24.42
CA GLN A 667 7.04 10.21 25.04
C GLN A 667 8.34 9.45 25.36
N TYR A 668 8.34 8.11 25.29
CA TYR A 668 9.50 7.25 25.59
C TYR A 668 10.10 6.59 24.36
N ASP A 669 9.56 6.85 23.18
CA ASP A 669 10.10 6.30 21.95
C ASP A 669 11.43 6.98 21.59
N GLU A 670 12.28 6.21 20.93
CA GLU A 670 13.58 6.70 20.49
C GLU A 670 13.38 7.79 19.45
N LYS A 671 13.90 8.99 19.77
CA LYS A 671 13.84 10.14 18.87
C LYS A 671 15.04 10.18 17.94
N SER A 672 14.80 10.62 16.71
CA SER A 672 15.84 10.98 15.75
C SER A 672 15.77 12.48 15.45
N LEU A 673 16.90 12.99 15.00
CA LEU A 673 17.07 14.35 14.51
C LEU A 673 17.34 14.26 13.02
N VAL A 674 16.57 15.02 12.24
CA VAL A 674 16.84 15.26 10.82
C VAL A 674 17.04 16.74 10.59
N VAL A 675 17.92 17.09 9.64
CA VAL A 675 18.16 18.48 9.24
C VAL A 675 18.13 18.57 7.72
N PHE A 676 17.46 19.59 7.21
CA PHE A 676 17.38 19.89 5.78
C PHE A 676 17.30 21.40 5.54
N SER A 677 17.60 21.84 4.32
CA SER A 677 17.36 23.21 3.86
C SER A 677 15.88 23.40 3.53
N ALA A 678 15.28 24.54 3.89
CA ALA A 678 13.86 24.82 3.64
C ALA A 678 13.47 24.74 2.14
N ASP A 679 14.39 25.06 1.22
CA ASP A 679 14.13 24.96 -0.24
C ASP A 679 14.27 23.52 -0.79
N GLN A 680 14.86 22.60 -0.02
CA GLN A 680 15.17 21.23 -0.41
C GLN A 680 14.86 20.22 0.73
N PRO A 681 13.58 20.15 1.19
CA PRO A 681 13.20 19.34 2.34
C PRO A 681 13.41 17.83 2.14
N GLU A 682 13.43 17.35 0.90
CA GLU A 682 13.68 15.96 0.53
C GLU A 682 15.17 15.56 0.59
N SER A 683 16.09 16.53 0.74
CA SER A 683 17.54 16.29 0.75
C SER A 683 18.12 16.53 2.14
N LEU A 684 18.15 15.47 2.96
CA LEU A 684 18.70 15.54 4.31
C LEU A 684 20.19 15.95 4.28
N LEU A 685 20.50 17.01 5.05
CA LEU A 685 21.86 17.47 5.33
C LEU A 685 22.50 16.64 6.45
N PHE A 686 21.68 16.26 7.44
CA PHE A 686 22.13 15.50 8.60
C PHE A 686 21.00 14.63 9.17
N GLU A 687 21.37 13.47 9.68
CA GLU A 687 20.46 12.57 10.38
C GLU A 687 21.20 11.81 11.49
N THR A 688 20.62 11.75 12.68
CA THR A 688 21.20 10.97 13.79
C THR A 688 20.17 10.61 14.85
N SER A 689 20.42 9.55 15.62
CA SER A 689 19.58 9.18 16.78
C SER A 689 19.92 10.05 18.00
N VAL A 690 18.89 10.62 18.62
CA VAL A 690 18.99 11.55 19.76
C VAL A 690 17.97 11.18 20.83
N ASP A 691 18.14 10.00 21.40
CA ASP A 691 17.25 9.51 22.46
C ASP A 691 17.10 10.53 23.61
N SER A 692 15.89 10.62 24.15
CA SER A 692 15.49 11.54 25.22
C SER A 692 15.66 13.05 24.89
N ALA A 693 15.81 13.42 23.62
CA ALA A 693 15.79 14.83 23.21
C ALA A 693 14.37 15.40 23.24
N GLU A 694 14.21 16.61 23.78
CA GLU A 694 12.94 17.33 23.86
C GLU A 694 13.00 18.70 23.18
N GLN A 695 14.17 19.32 23.17
CA GLN A 695 14.38 20.64 22.58
C GLN A 695 15.79 20.76 22.00
N LEU A 696 15.92 21.64 21.02
CA LEU A 696 17.17 22.00 20.37
C LEU A 696 17.21 23.50 20.05
N VAL A 697 18.40 24.06 19.92
CA VAL A 697 18.62 25.49 19.63
C VAL A 697 19.90 25.67 18.81
N PHE A 698 19.88 26.60 17.86
CA PHE A 698 21.08 27.05 17.14
C PHE A 698 21.71 28.24 17.86
N ALA A 699 23.01 28.18 18.15
CA ALA A 699 23.76 29.28 18.77
C ALA A 699 25.27 29.10 18.59
N ASP A 700 26.01 30.21 18.52
CA ASP A 700 27.49 30.23 18.56
C ASP A 700 27.97 30.03 20.01
N VAL A 701 28.36 28.79 20.35
CA VAL A 701 28.73 28.39 21.73
C VAL A 701 30.21 28.10 21.89
N ASP A 702 31.02 28.33 20.86
CA ASP A 702 32.46 28.08 20.87
C ASP A 702 33.32 29.30 20.48
N GLU A 703 34.56 29.09 20.02
CA GLU A 703 35.49 30.20 19.68
C GLU A 703 35.55 30.50 18.18
N ASP A 704 34.70 29.87 17.37
CA ASP A 704 34.51 30.24 15.97
C ASP A 704 33.31 31.18 15.79
N VAL A 705 32.77 31.34 14.58
CA VAL A 705 31.68 32.28 14.30
C VAL A 705 30.49 31.58 13.64
N SER A 706 30.61 30.26 13.48
CA SER A 706 29.59 29.39 12.94
C SER A 706 28.63 29.04 14.08
N LEU A 707 27.38 28.72 13.75
CA LEU A 707 26.44 28.26 14.76
C LEU A 707 26.71 26.78 15.08
N GLU A 708 26.40 26.37 16.30
CA GLU A 708 26.25 24.96 16.66
C GLU A 708 24.78 24.63 16.85
N LEU A 709 24.43 23.35 16.67
CA LEU A 709 23.16 22.80 17.11
C LEU A 709 23.34 22.18 18.50
N VAL A 710 22.73 22.82 19.51
CA VAL A 710 22.73 22.36 20.90
C VAL A 710 21.44 21.59 21.18
N ILE A 711 21.57 20.38 21.71
CA ILE A 711 20.44 19.50 22.04
C ILE A 711 20.38 19.32 23.55
N ASN A 712 19.17 19.41 24.14
CA ASN A 712 18.99 19.32 25.60
C ASN A 712 19.55 18.02 26.21
N ASN A 713 19.66 16.94 25.43
CA ASN A 713 20.21 15.66 25.86
C ASN A 713 21.75 15.65 26.06
N GLY A 714 22.43 16.78 25.84
CA GLY A 714 23.85 16.96 26.15
C GLY A 714 24.80 16.83 24.95
N LEU A 715 24.27 16.93 23.74
CA LEU A 715 25.03 16.92 22.48
C LEU A 715 25.15 18.32 21.89
N VAL A 716 26.30 18.61 21.29
CA VAL A 716 26.58 19.84 20.52
C VAL A 716 27.23 19.45 19.20
N TYR A 717 26.59 19.82 18.10
CA TYR A 717 27.05 19.53 16.74
C TYR A 717 27.49 20.81 16.03
N ASP A 718 28.63 20.73 15.35
CA ASP A 718 29.10 21.73 14.40
C ASP A 718 28.21 21.70 13.16
N VAL A 719 27.52 22.78 12.80
CA VAL A 719 26.56 22.75 11.67
C VAL A 719 27.24 22.78 10.30
N THR A 720 28.53 23.16 10.24
CA THR A 720 29.28 23.20 8.97
C THR A 720 29.73 21.80 8.54
N THR A 721 30.08 20.96 9.52
CA THR A 721 30.64 19.61 9.31
C THR A 721 29.72 18.50 9.78
N TRP A 722 28.72 18.83 10.59
CA TRP A 722 27.85 17.91 11.32
C TRP A 722 28.61 16.93 12.24
N GLU A 723 29.86 17.24 12.59
CA GLU A 723 30.62 16.49 13.58
C GLU A 723 30.20 16.88 15.00
N ASN A 724 30.04 15.87 15.87
CA ASN A 724 29.80 16.12 17.30
C ASN A 724 31.05 16.75 17.94
N GLN A 725 30.95 18.00 18.38
CA GLN A 725 32.02 18.70 19.07
C GLN A 725 32.06 18.38 20.57
N TRP A 726 30.90 18.17 21.20
CA TRP A 726 30.79 17.87 22.61
C TRP A 726 29.64 16.91 22.94
N PHE A 727 29.99 15.82 23.63
CA PHE A 727 29.08 15.00 24.43
C PHE A 727 29.39 15.20 25.91
N SER A 728 28.46 15.81 26.64
CA SER A 728 28.60 16.11 28.07
C SER A 728 28.60 14.85 28.96
N GLY A 729 27.98 13.76 28.47
CA GLY A 729 27.73 12.54 29.24
C GLY A 729 26.48 12.59 30.13
N THR A 730 25.83 13.76 30.24
CA THR A 730 24.59 14.00 30.99
C THR A 730 23.77 15.09 30.31
N ALA A 731 22.45 14.94 30.21
CA ALA A 731 21.59 15.99 29.65
C ALA A 731 21.86 17.36 30.27
N PHE A 732 21.82 18.42 29.45
CA PHE A 732 21.84 19.81 29.93
C PHE A 732 20.58 20.11 30.75
N GLY A 733 19.45 19.52 30.36
CA GLY A 733 18.20 19.50 31.08
C GLY A 733 17.28 18.40 30.55
N SER A 734 16.37 17.89 31.38
CA SER A 734 15.43 16.82 30.99
C SER A 734 14.36 17.26 30.01
N SER A 735 14.15 18.57 29.80
CA SER A 735 13.10 19.04 28.87
C SER A 735 13.42 20.35 28.15
N LEU A 736 14.16 21.26 28.78
CA LEU A 736 14.35 22.61 28.24
C LEU A 736 15.83 22.92 27.98
N VAL A 737 16.10 23.62 26.88
CA VAL A 737 17.41 24.19 26.58
C VAL A 737 17.28 25.55 25.90
N THR A 738 18.19 26.46 26.20
CA THR A 738 18.36 27.74 25.49
C THR A 738 19.83 28.14 25.52
N ALA A 739 20.24 29.04 24.64
CA ALA A 739 21.62 29.53 24.56
C ALA A 739 21.63 31.02 24.24
N GLY A 740 22.57 31.74 24.85
CA GLY A 740 22.73 33.20 24.72
C GLY A 740 23.99 33.70 25.43
N ASP A 741 24.46 34.91 25.10
CA ASP A 741 25.63 35.54 25.75
C ASP A 741 25.23 36.17 27.09
N TYR A 742 25.05 35.32 28.10
CA TYR A 742 24.58 35.75 29.42
C TYR A 742 25.65 36.39 30.31
N ASN A 743 26.92 36.36 29.87
CA ASN A 743 28.05 36.86 30.64
C ASN A 743 28.77 38.07 29.97
N GLY A 744 28.43 38.35 28.70
CA GLY A 744 28.92 39.49 27.91
C GLY A 744 30.30 39.29 27.31
N ASP A 745 30.73 38.05 27.07
CA ASP A 745 32.04 37.74 26.47
C ASP A 745 32.00 37.49 24.95
N GLY A 746 30.81 37.49 24.36
CA GLY A 746 30.55 37.29 22.94
C GLY A 746 30.42 35.83 22.52
N ILE A 747 30.42 34.87 23.46
CA ILE A 747 30.20 33.45 23.20
C ILE A 747 28.96 33.01 23.98
N ALA A 748 28.04 32.28 23.35
CA ALA A 748 26.83 31.86 24.04
C ALA A 748 27.11 30.78 25.09
N GLU A 749 26.52 30.95 26.27
CA GLU A 749 26.39 29.90 27.26
C GLU A 749 25.14 29.06 27.03
N ILE A 750 25.20 27.78 27.39
CA ILE A 750 24.05 26.88 27.32
C ILE A 750 23.36 26.84 28.69
N ILE A 751 22.05 27.11 28.72
CA ILE A 751 21.20 26.91 29.90
C ILE A 751 20.28 25.73 29.65
N GLY A 752 20.32 24.74 30.53
CA GLY A 752 19.38 23.64 30.55
C GLY A 752 18.56 23.61 31.83
N ALA A 753 17.32 23.15 31.73
CA ALA A 753 16.45 22.99 32.89
C ALA A 753 15.68 21.67 32.88
N ASP A 754 15.48 21.16 34.09
CA ASP A 754 14.50 20.14 34.39
C ASP A 754 13.15 20.78 34.71
N ILE A 755 12.04 20.20 34.21
CA ILE A 755 10.69 20.64 34.60
C ILE A 755 10.54 20.55 36.12
N TRP A 756 11.03 19.46 36.72
CA TRP A 756 10.94 19.21 38.17
C TRP A 756 12.31 19.09 38.84
N GLY A 757 13.20 20.07 38.67
CA GLY A 757 14.58 19.94 39.14
C GLY A 757 15.36 21.25 39.27
N ASN A 758 16.56 21.29 38.68
CA ASN A 758 17.44 22.46 38.72
C ASN A 758 17.57 23.09 37.34
N ILE A 759 18.02 24.34 37.35
CA ILE A 759 18.48 25.07 36.16
C ILE A 759 20.02 25.11 36.24
N ALA A 760 20.70 24.82 35.14
CA ALA A 760 22.16 24.78 35.10
C ALA A 760 22.71 25.52 33.88
N ALA A 761 23.86 26.18 34.07
CA ALA A 761 24.59 26.88 33.04
C ALA A 761 25.84 26.09 32.64
N TYR A 762 26.17 26.06 31.36
CA TYR A 762 27.29 25.32 30.79
C TYR A 762 28.06 26.17 29.79
N SER A 763 29.35 25.92 29.67
CA SER A 763 30.21 26.49 28.63
C SER A 763 30.71 25.36 27.73
N ALA A 764 30.40 25.41 26.43
CA ALA A 764 30.86 24.43 25.46
C ALA A 764 32.37 24.60 25.16
N VAL A 765 32.89 25.83 25.21
CA VAL A 765 34.34 26.13 25.20
C VAL A 765 35.08 25.35 26.29
N ASN A 766 34.60 25.43 27.54
CA ASN A 766 35.23 24.76 28.68
C ASN A 766 34.80 23.30 28.84
N ARG A 767 33.75 22.87 28.13
CA ARG A 767 33.10 21.55 28.24
C ARG A 767 32.73 21.20 29.68
N SER A 768 32.19 22.17 30.39
CA SER A 768 31.91 22.05 31.84
C SER A 768 30.71 22.89 32.27
N GLN A 769 30.04 22.44 33.33
CA GLN A 769 29.01 23.21 34.02
C GLN A 769 29.65 24.40 34.77
N LEU A 770 29.08 25.59 34.59
CA LEU A 770 29.51 26.84 35.23
C LEU A 770 28.84 27.04 36.60
N ASP A 771 27.52 26.93 36.65
CA ASP A 771 26.71 27.13 37.86
C ASP A 771 25.40 26.34 37.80
N SER A 772 24.66 26.29 38.90
CA SER A 772 23.30 25.75 38.97
C SER A 772 22.49 26.37 40.10
N MET A 773 21.19 26.50 39.89
CA MET A 773 20.24 26.93 40.92
C MET A 773 19.05 25.98 41.02
N ASP A 774 18.50 25.85 42.24
CA ASP A 774 17.28 25.08 42.48
C ASP A 774 16.07 25.85 41.94
N ASN A 775 15.31 25.26 41.01
CA ASN A 775 13.98 25.76 40.62
C ASN A 775 13.04 24.59 40.34
N PHE A 776 12.20 24.26 41.33
CA PHE A 776 11.52 22.96 41.36
C PHE A 776 10.46 22.76 40.28
N ASN A 777 10.04 23.79 39.54
CA ASN A 777 8.92 23.73 38.58
C ASN A 777 9.15 24.63 37.34
N THR A 778 10.19 24.41 36.54
CA THR A 778 10.51 25.25 35.37
C THR A 778 9.66 24.88 34.15
N CYS A 779 8.86 25.81 33.64
CA CYS A 779 7.99 25.58 32.47
C CYS A 779 8.59 26.05 31.16
N THR A 780 9.35 27.14 31.21
CA THR A 780 9.90 27.77 30.02
C THR A 780 11.24 28.40 30.33
N LEU A 781 12.10 28.38 29.31
CA LEU A 781 13.35 29.12 29.25
C LEU A 781 13.33 29.96 27.97
N HIS A 782 13.63 31.24 28.11
CA HIS A 782 13.81 32.15 26.99
C HIS A 782 15.08 32.95 27.17
N SER A 783 15.73 33.24 26.05
CA SER A 783 16.97 34.02 25.97
C SER A 783 16.71 35.19 25.05
N ASP A 784 16.97 36.40 25.52
CA ASP A 784 16.94 37.60 24.69
C ASP A 784 17.63 38.78 25.41
N ASP A 785 18.12 39.75 24.66
CA ASP A 785 18.60 41.04 25.16
C ASP A 785 17.40 41.97 25.42
N ILE A 786 16.63 41.64 26.47
CA ILE A 786 15.41 42.37 26.85
C ILE A 786 15.66 43.80 27.31
N ASN A 787 16.92 44.18 27.53
CA ASN A 787 17.30 45.48 28.05
C ASN A 787 18.10 46.34 27.06
N ASN A 788 18.46 45.76 25.91
CA ASN A 788 19.21 46.34 24.81
C ASN A 788 20.60 46.85 25.23
N ASP A 789 21.31 46.09 26.08
CA ASP A 789 22.70 46.36 26.49
C ASP A 789 23.75 45.50 25.79
N GLY A 790 23.32 44.59 24.92
CA GLY A 790 24.15 43.66 24.17
C GLY A 790 24.58 42.44 24.97
N GLU A 791 24.01 42.19 26.16
CA GLU A 791 24.10 40.94 26.91
C GLU A 791 22.71 40.27 26.88
N ASP A 792 22.64 38.94 26.71
CA ASP A 792 21.37 38.23 26.79
C ASP A 792 20.95 38.03 28.26
N GLU A 793 19.64 38.02 28.50
CA GLU A 793 19.04 37.62 29.77
C GLU A 793 18.37 36.25 29.69
N ILE A 794 18.43 35.51 30.80
CA ILE A 794 17.74 34.23 30.99
C ILE A 794 16.39 34.52 31.63
N ILE A 795 15.30 34.29 30.91
CA ILE A 795 13.94 34.46 31.43
C ILE A 795 13.37 33.07 31.74
N VAL A 796 13.01 32.88 33.00
CA VAL A 796 12.52 31.62 33.55
C VAL A 796 11.08 31.79 33.98
N GLY A 797 10.18 30.97 33.46
CA GLY A 797 8.78 30.92 33.89
C GLY A 797 8.44 29.62 34.61
N ASP A 798 7.68 29.72 35.71
CA ASP A 798 7.28 28.58 36.54
C ASP A 798 6.04 27.83 36.00
N CYS A 799 5.94 26.51 36.20
CA CYS A 799 4.82 25.65 35.72
C CYS A 799 3.53 25.76 36.53
N GLN A 800 3.63 26.20 37.78
CA GLN A 800 2.50 26.28 38.72
C GLN A 800 2.27 27.75 39.09
N TRP A 801 1.63 28.03 40.22
CA TRP A 801 1.68 29.37 40.81
C TRP A 801 3.13 29.74 41.09
N GLY A 802 3.59 30.85 40.52
CA GLY A 802 4.99 31.23 40.61
C GLY A 802 5.27 32.58 39.99
N ASN A 803 6.46 32.72 39.41
CA ASN A 803 6.91 33.95 38.81
C ASN A 803 7.45 33.70 37.40
N VAL A 804 7.48 34.77 36.61
CA VAL A 804 8.44 34.94 35.52
C VAL A 804 9.61 35.75 36.07
N THR A 805 10.83 35.24 35.94
CA THR A 805 12.04 35.79 36.56
C THR A 805 13.17 35.93 35.54
N ALA A 806 13.80 37.10 35.48
CA ALA A 806 14.98 37.32 34.66
C ALA A 806 16.27 37.19 35.47
N TYR A 807 17.27 36.53 34.87
CA TYR A 807 18.60 36.30 35.42
C TYR A 807 19.68 36.65 34.40
N LYS A 808 20.90 36.84 34.89
CA LYS A 808 22.13 36.83 34.08
C LYS A 808 23.29 36.15 34.78
N LEU A 809 24.42 35.96 34.09
CA LEU A 809 25.63 35.37 34.68
C LEU A 809 26.65 36.44 35.08
N VAL A 810 26.80 36.67 36.38
CA VAL A 810 27.79 37.62 36.91
C VAL A 810 28.99 36.86 37.48
N ASN A 811 30.12 36.89 36.76
CA ASN A 811 31.28 36.01 37.01
C ASN A 811 30.91 34.52 36.93
N ASN A 812 30.14 34.15 35.90
CA ASN A 812 29.70 32.78 35.62
C ASN A 812 28.87 32.19 36.77
N SER A 813 28.03 33.02 37.39
CA SER A 813 27.08 32.59 38.42
C SER A 813 25.75 33.32 38.27
N PHE A 814 24.64 32.62 38.50
CA PHE A 814 23.29 33.17 38.34
C PHE A 814 23.07 34.37 39.27
N SER A 815 22.58 35.46 38.68
CA SER A 815 22.18 36.67 39.38
C SER A 815 20.80 37.12 38.89
N GLN A 816 19.81 37.12 39.78
CA GLN A 816 18.46 37.61 39.48
C GLN A 816 18.49 39.13 39.24
N ILE A 817 17.74 39.57 38.22
CA ILE A 817 17.57 40.99 37.86
C ILE A 817 16.22 41.48 38.41
N TRP A 818 15.13 40.84 38.00
CA TRP A 818 13.76 41.15 38.43
C TRP A 818 12.89 39.89 38.44
N GLN A 819 11.71 39.97 39.06
CA GLN A 819 10.67 38.94 38.98
C GLN A 819 9.28 39.59 38.93
N ILE A 820 8.32 38.91 38.31
CA ILE A 820 6.91 39.28 38.27
C ILE A 820 6.03 38.05 38.45
N ASP A 821 4.86 38.22 39.06
CA ASP A 821 3.90 37.14 39.27
C ASP A 821 3.41 36.59 37.92
N SER A 822 3.30 35.26 37.78
CA SER A 822 2.86 34.61 36.54
C SER A 822 1.37 34.84 36.23
N GLN A 823 0.63 35.57 37.08
CA GLN A 823 -0.81 35.87 37.00
C GLN A 823 -1.73 34.69 37.28
N ASP A 824 -1.37 33.51 36.80
CA ASP A 824 -1.99 32.25 37.22
C ASP A 824 -0.97 31.10 37.14
N HIS A 825 -1.45 29.86 37.11
CA HIS A 825 -0.66 28.67 36.88
C HIS A 825 0.03 28.69 35.52
N SER A 826 1.32 28.35 35.50
CA SER A 826 2.11 28.23 34.27
C SER A 826 2.49 29.57 33.62
N ALA A 827 3.64 29.57 32.98
CA ALA A 827 4.09 30.60 32.04
C ALA A 827 4.57 29.89 30.76
N THR A 828 3.62 29.50 29.91
CA THR A 828 3.89 28.74 28.69
C THR A 828 4.26 29.65 27.54
N SER A 829 5.09 29.11 26.63
CA SER A 829 5.47 29.75 25.37
C SER A 829 5.97 31.20 25.47
N LEU A 830 6.71 31.52 26.53
CA LEU A 830 7.24 32.87 26.74
C LEU A 830 8.07 33.37 25.55
N VAL A 831 7.80 34.60 25.12
CA VAL A 831 8.43 35.28 24.00
C VAL A 831 8.68 36.76 24.32
N SER A 832 9.64 37.37 23.64
CA SER A 832 9.98 38.79 23.71
C SER A 832 9.88 39.46 22.33
N GLY A 833 9.58 40.75 22.31
CA GLY A 833 9.65 41.59 21.10
C GLY A 833 8.94 42.95 21.28
N ASP A 834 9.22 43.90 20.36
CA ASP A 834 8.56 45.22 20.30
C ASP A 834 7.17 45.09 19.68
N SER A 835 6.27 44.48 20.44
CA SER A 835 4.94 44.05 20.00
C SER A 835 3.89 45.15 20.02
N ASP A 836 4.17 46.24 20.75
CA ASP A 836 3.31 47.42 20.77
C ASP A 836 3.84 48.57 19.89
N ASN A 837 5.00 48.35 19.26
CA ASN A 837 5.66 49.24 18.32
C ASN A 837 6.04 50.59 18.93
N ASP A 838 6.40 50.62 20.23
CA ASP A 838 6.88 51.81 20.93
C ASP A 838 8.42 51.93 20.97
N GLY A 839 9.13 50.91 20.48
CA GLY A 839 10.59 50.83 20.43
C GLY A 839 11.24 50.19 21.66
N ASN A 840 10.47 49.70 22.62
CA ASN A 840 10.95 48.87 23.74
C ASN A 840 10.47 47.42 23.57
N ILE A 841 11.07 46.51 24.33
CA ILE A 841 10.71 45.09 24.27
C ILE A 841 9.64 44.80 25.33
N GLU A 842 8.57 44.10 24.91
CA GLU A 842 7.62 43.45 25.81
C GLU A 842 7.92 41.96 25.97
N LEU A 843 7.39 41.38 27.05
CA LEU A 843 7.28 39.94 27.22
C LEU A 843 5.83 39.49 27.14
N HIS A 844 5.62 38.33 26.52
CA HIS A 844 4.31 37.68 26.42
C HIS A 844 4.39 36.22 26.82
N TRP A 845 3.37 35.72 27.52
CA TRP A 845 3.25 34.29 27.85
C TRP A 845 1.79 33.88 28.06
N GLY A 846 1.55 32.57 28.02
CA GLY A 846 0.29 31.96 28.42
C GLY A 846 0.27 31.55 29.88
N SER A 847 -0.82 31.83 30.58
CA SER A 847 -1.08 31.34 31.93
C SER A 847 -2.46 30.69 32.03
N GLY A 848 -2.69 29.90 33.07
CA GLY A 848 -3.91 29.11 33.29
C GLY A 848 -3.89 27.71 32.66
N THR A 849 -2.95 27.44 31.75
CA THR A 849 -2.93 26.26 30.87
C THR A 849 -2.78 24.90 31.57
N SER A 850 -2.36 24.89 32.85
CA SER A 850 -2.15 23.65 33.63
C SER A 850 -3.23 23.34 34.67
N HIS A 851 -4.36 24.06 34.67
CA HIS A 851 -5.51 23.76 35.54
C HIS A 851 -6.84 23.93 34.79
N SER A 852 -7.96 23.68 35.48
CA SER A 852 -9.29 23.70 34.88
C SER A 852 -9.91 25.09 34.75
N GLY A 853 -9.29 26.14 35.27
CA GLY A 853 -9.81 27.51 35.19
C GLY A 853 -9.40 28.16 33.88
N ALA A 854 -9.78 29.41 33.68
CA ALA A 854 -9.54 30.10 32.42
C ALA A 854 -8.06 30.35 32.12
N ASN A 855 -7.76 30.31 30.83
CA ASN A 855 -6.46 30.67 30.31
C ASN A 855 -6.35 32.17 30.07
N MET A 856 -5.14 32.70 30.11
CA MET A 856 -4.90 34.13 29.93
C MET A 856 -3.61 34.38 29.14
N PHE A 857 -3.75 35.26 28.14
CA PHE A 857 -2.62 35.92 27.51
C PHE A 857 -2.12 37.04 28.43
N VAL A 858 -0.84 36.98 28.79
CA VAL A 858 -0.20 37.97 29.66
C VAL A 858 0.81 38.76 28.85
N SER A 859 0.75 40.08 28.98
CA SER A 859 1.70 41.01 28.37
C SER A 859 2.36 41.88 29.46
N VAL A 860 3.64 42.16 29.28
CA VAL A 860 4.47 42.87 30.26
C VAL A 860 5.42 43.86 29.59
N ASP A 861 5.40 45.09 30.09
CA ASP A 861 6.43 46.08 29.80
C ASP A 861 7.70 45.75 30.59
N VAL A 862 8.84 45.71 29.91
CA VAL A 862 10.13 45.47 30.53
C VAL A 862 11.00 46.73 30.51
N THR A 863 11.74 46.90 31.59
CA THR A 863 12.83 47.87 31.73
C THR A 863 14.07 47.13 32.23
N PRO A 864 15.28 47.72 32.17
CA PRO A 864 16.50 47.00 32.55
C PRO A 864 16.54 46.44 33.98
N ASN A 865 15.63 46.84 34.88
CA ASN A 865 15.61 46.37 36.26
C ASN A 865 14.20 46.07 36.81
N SER A 866 13.15 46.10 35.97
CA SER A 866 11.78 45.82 36.41
C SER A 866 10.87 45.41 35.26
N ALA A 867 9.85 44.63 35.60
CA ALA A 867 8.77 44.22 34.73
C ALA A 867 7.43 44.69 35.32
N THR A 868 6.50 45.15 34.47
CA THR A 868 5.16 45.57 34.88
C THR A 868 4.09 45.08 33.92
N LEU A 869 2.97 44.59 34.45
CA LEU A 869 1.84 44.13 33.64
C LEU A 869 1.29 45.23 32.74
N LYS A 870 1.03 44.86 31.48
CA LYS A 870 0.46 45.70 30.44
C LYS A 870 -0.97 45.26 30.13
N GLY A 871 -1.89 46.22 30.04
CA GLY A 871 -3.29 45.97 29.67
C GLY A 871 -4.16 45.32 30.73
N GLU A 872 -5.43 45.08 30.37
CA GLU A 872 -6.40 44.34 31.17
C GLU A 872 -6.52 42.89 30.68
N ARG A 873 -6.83 41.98 31.60
CA ARG A 873 -7.13 40.58 31.29
C ARG A 873 -8.28 40.49 30.30
N GLN A 874 -8.06 39.78 29.21
CA GLN A 874 -9.08 39.48 28.21
C GLN A 874 -9.95 38.30 28.66
N VAL A 875 -11.18 38.24 28.15
CA VAL A 875 -12.12 37.15 28.43
C VAL A 875 -11.88 35.99 27.47
N GLN A 876 -11.68 34.78 28.00
CA GLN A 876 -11.56 33.57 27.19
C GLN A 876 -12.92 33.14 26.63
N LEU A 877 -12.98 32.77 25.34
CA LEU A 877 -14.22 32.40 24.64
C LEU A 877 -14.20 30.89 24.33
N ASP A 878 -15.15 30.13 24.89
CA ASP A 878 -15.03 28.66 24.87
C ASP A 878 -15.68 27.99 23.65
N SER A 879 -16.71 28.61 23.06
CA SER A 879 -17.37 28.12 21.85
C SER A 879 -18.27 29.17 21.22
N TYR A 880 -18.63 28.96 19.94
CA TYR A 880 -19.35 29.95 19.15
C TYR A 880 -20.63 29.37 18.57
N SER A 881 -21.63 30.23 18.44
CA SER A 881 -22.86 29.99 17.70
C SER A 881 -23.25 31.29 17.02
N ASN A 882 -23.88 31.21 15.86
CA ASN A 882 -24.27 32.42 15.14
C ASN A 882 -25.72 32.79 15.49
N ALA A 883 -26.00 34.09 15.62
CA ALA A 883 -27.34 34.61 15.84
C ALA A 883 -27.94 35.27 14.59
N GLY A 884 -27.11 35.59 13.59
CA GLY A 884 -27.52 36.24 12.33
C GLY A 884 -26.85 37.60 12.17
N TRP A 885 -27.56 38.53 11.54
CA TRP A 885 -27.08 39.88 11.29
C TRP A 885 -28.03 40.90 11.90
N ALA A 886 -27.48 42.03 12.36
CA ALA A 886 -28.28 43.11 12.90
C ALA A 886 -27.57 44.47 12.84
N VAL A 887 -28.34 45.55 12.78
CA VAL A 887 -27.81 46.92 12.84
C VAL A 887 -27.65 47.35 14.29
N VAL A 888 -26.40 47.50 14.77
CA VAL A 888 -26.12 47.81 16.20
C VAL A 888 -25.69 49.27 16.40
N SER A 889 -25.12 49.94 15.39
CA SER A 889 -24.82 51.38 15.43
C SER A 889 -24.86 52.04 14.04
N GLN A 890 -24.93 53.38 13.99
CA GLN A 890 -25.42 54.25 12.89
C GLN A 890 -25.07 53.91 11.41
N ILE A 891 -25.67 52.85 10.87
CA ILE A 891 -26.02 52.51 9.46
C ILE A 891 -25.49 51.14 9.01
N GLU A 892 -24.40 50.64 9.58
CA GLU A 892 -23.78 49.38 9.13
C GLU A 892 -24.33 48.18 9.91
N GLU A 893 -24.57 47.09 9.18
CA GLU A 893 -25.05 45.82 9.74
C GLU A 893 -23.85 44.99 10.21
N ASN A 894 -24.01 44.33 11.35
CA ASN A 894 -22.98 43.54 12.00
C ASN A 894 -23.35 42.06 11.99
N ALA A 895 -22.33 41.20 11.96
CA ALA A 895 -22.48 39.79 12.28
C ALA A 895 -22.60 39.61 13.79
N ILE A 896 -23.60 38.84 14.23
CA ILE A 896 -23.91 38.62 15.64
C ILE A 896 -23.64 37.16 15.99
N PHE A 897 -22.82 36.94 17.01
CA PHE A 897 -22.51 35.63 17.56
C PHE A 897 -22.96 35.54 19.01
N PHE A 898 -23.41 34.37 19.42
CA PHE A 898 -23.65 34.02 20.81
C PHE A 898 -22.53 33.11 21.29
N ILE A 899 -21.98 33.46 22.46
CA ILE A 899 -20.91 32.76 23.14
C ILE A 899 -21.55 32.02 24.32
N PRO A 900 -21.79 30.70 24.22
CA PRO A 900 -22.53 29.97 25.24
C PRO A 900 -21.81 29.89 26.58
N SER A 901 -20.49 29.97 26.58
CA SER A 901 -19.63 29.75 27.75
C SER A 901 -18.34 30.56 27.61
N THR A 902 -17.86 31.09 28.72
CA THR A 902 -16.58 31.81 28.80
C THR A 902 -15.76 31.32 30.01
N GLU A 903 -14.46 31.58 29.97
CA GLU A 903 -13.55 31.29 31.08
C GLU A 903 -13.51 29.79 31.46
N ASN A 904 -13.46 28.89 30.46
CA ASN A 904 -13.50 27.43 30.63
C ASN A 904 -14.75 26.97 31.42
N GLY A 905 -15.90 27.61 31.18
CA GLY A 905 -17.17 27.34 31.83
C GLY A 905 -17.32 27.90 33.26
N TYR A 906 -16.38 28.72 33.73
CA TYR A 906 -16.48 29.37 35.04
C TYR A 906 -17.20 30.71 35.00
N ASP A 907 -17.35 31.34 33.84
CA ASP A 907 -18.18 32.53 33.62
C ASP A 907 -19.33 32.23 32.63
N GLY A 908 -20.24 33.19 32.51
CA GLY A 908 -21.52 33.04 31.82
C GLY A 908 -21.48 33.18 30.30
N SER A 909 -22.68 33.10 29.71
CA SER A 909 -22.90 33.37 28.30
C SER A 909 -22.82 34.86 27.97
N ARG A 910 -22.45 35.16 26.73
CA ARG A 910 -22.31 36.53 26.19
C ARG A 910 -22.74 36.58 24.73
N TYR A 911 -22.92 37.77 24.18
CA TYR A 911 -23.02 37.96 22.73
C TYR A 911 -21.84 38.82 22.24
N LEU A 912 -21.51 38.64 20.97
CA LEU A 912 -20.42 39.30 20.27
C LEU A 912 -20.97 39.95 19.01
N VAL A 913 -20.57 41.21 18.78
CA VAL A 913 -20.94 42.00 17.60
C VAL A 913 -19.67 42.24 16.79
N MET A 914 -19.62 41.70 15.56
CA MET A 914 -18.49 41.79 14.64
C MET A 914 -18.83 42.66 13.43
N ASP A 915 -17.91 43.53 13.03
CA ASP A 915 -18.02 44.34 11.82
C ASP A 915 -17.43 43.66 10.57
N GLU A 916 -17.53 44.33 9.42
CA GLU A 916 -17.16 43.74 8.13
C GLU A 916 -15.65 43.50 7.96
N ILE A 917 -14.81 44.11 8.79
CA ILE A 917 -13.35 43.88 8.78
C ILE A 917 -12.91 42.89 9.87
N GLY A 918 -13.87 42.39 10.66
CA GLY A 918 -13.64 41.39 11.70
C GLY A 918 -13.32 41.95 13.07
N ASP A 919 -13.44 43.25 13.28
CA ASP A 919 -13.34 43.84 14.60
C ASP A 919 -14.60 43.55 15.39
N PHE A 920 -14.44 43.17 16.66
CA PHE A 920 -15.58 42.79 17.48
C PHE A 920 -15.59 43.41 18.88
N THR A 921 -16.81 43.49 19.41
CA THR A 921 -17.09 43.85 20.80
C THR A 921 -17.83 42.74 21.50
N LEU A 922 -17.52 42.52 22.78
CA LEU A 922 -18.12 41.48 23.62
C LEU A 922 -19.03 42.13 24.67
N SER A 923 -20.22 41.55 24.88
CA SER A 923 -21.16 42.02 25.90
C SER A 923 -20.67 41.74 27.33
N ASP A 924 -21.31 42.38 28.32
CA ASP A 924 -21.29 41.89 29.70
C ASP A 924 -21.91 40.48 29.81
N PRO A 925 -21.63 39.70 30.87
CA PRO A 925 -22.30 38.42 31.11
C PRO A 925 -23.82 38.55 31.12
N ILE A 926 -24.49 37.72 30.32
CA ILE A 926 -25.95 37.66 30.23
C ILE A 926 -26.51 36.81 31.38
N SER A 927 -25.96 35.61 31.56
CA SER A 927 -26.39 34.63 32.56
C SER A 927 -25.32 33.56 32.74
N SER A 928 -25.41 32.73 33.78
CA SER A 928 -24.44 31.64 33.98
C SER A 928 -24.44 30.58 32.88
N ASN A 929 -25.56 30.39 32.17
CA ASN A 929 -25.77 29.41 31.11
C ASN A 929 -25.34 27.95 31.42
N TRP A 930 -25.49 27.53 32.69
CA TRP A 930 -25.03 26.22 33.18
C TRP A 930 -25.79 25.03 32.58
N ASP A 931 -26.94 25.25 31.93
CA ASP A 931 -27.67 24.22 31.19
C ASP A 931 -27.09 23.96 29.79
N GLY A 932 -26.12 24.76 29.35
CA GLY A 932 -25.40 24.58 28.10
C GLY A 932 -26.20 24.95 26.85
N SER A 933 -27.17 25.88 26.98
CA SER A 933 -27.96 26.38 25.86
C SER A 933 -27.06 27.07 24.82
N ARG A 934 -27.28 26.82 23.52
CA ARG A 934 -26.38 27.28 22.44
C ARG A 934 -27.04 28.11 21.34
N SER A 935 -28.37 28.23 21.33
CA SER A 935 -29.08 28.93 20.25
C SER A 935 -29.40 30.35 20.68
N ALA A 936 -29.21 31.30 19.77
CA ALA A 936 -29.69 32.67 19.87
C ALA A 936 -30.13 33.13 18.48
N VAL A 937 -30.96 34.17 18.40
CA VAL A 937 -31.38 34.73 17.12
C VAL A 937 -31.46 36.26 17.20
N ALA A 938 -30.81 36.92 16.26
CA ALA A 938 -30.89 38.36 16.07
C ALA A 938 -32.15 38.71 15.26
N THR A 939 -32.83 39.79 15.65
CA THR A 939 -34.08 40.29 15.03
C THR A 939 -34.23 41.78 15.35
N ASP A 940 -35.16 42.49 14.72
CA ASP A 940 -35.64 43.81 15.16
C ASP A 940 -37.10 43.61 15.60
N PHE A 941 -37.29 42.93 16.73
CA PHE A 941 -38.60 42.40 17.09
C PHE A 941 -39.61 43.52 17.36
N ASN A 942 -39.13 44.70 17.76
CA ASN A 942 -39.94 45.87 18.11
C ASN A 942 -40.08 46.89 16.95
N ASN A 943 -39.45 46.62 15.80
CA ASN A 943 -39.41 47.47 14.60
C ASN A 943 -38.91 48.91 14.85
N ASP A 944 -37.94 49.10 15.75
CA ASP A 944 -37.35 50.40 16.03
C ASP A 944 -36.16 50.76 15.12
N GLY A 945 -35.73 49.81 14.29
CA GLY A 945 -34.63 49.93 13.33
C GLY A 945 -33.27 49.61 13.90
N MET A 946 -33.19 49.16 15.16
CA MET A 946 -31.99 48.68 15.82
C MET A 946 -32.12 47.18 16.13
N GLY A 947 -31.00 46.48 16.08
CA GLY A 947 -30.95 45.05 16.36
C GLY A 947 -31.27 44.71 17.82
N ASP A 948 -32.13 43.73 18.00
CA ASP A 948 -32.37 42.98 19.22
C ASP A 948 -31.86 41.53 19.08
N ILE A 949 -31.86 40.80 20.18
CA ILE A 949 -31.51 39.38 20.22
C ILE A 949 -32.38 38.62 21.22
N PHE A 950 -32.89 37.46 20.80
CA PHE A 950 -33.46 36.46 21.71
C PHE A 950 -32.36 35.50 22.15
N VAL A 951 -32.14 35.40 23.46
CA VAL A 951 -31.03 34.63 24.05
C VAL A 951 -31.48 33.80 25.25
N PRO A 952 -30.84 32.64 25.48
CA PRO A 952 -30.91 31.95 26.75
C PRO A 952 -30.31 32.83 27.85
N SER A 953 -31.09 33.09 28.90
CA SER A 953 -30.67 33.83 30.08
C SER A 953 -30.70 32.93 31.32
N THR A 954 -30.17 31.71 31.18
CA THR A 954 -30.37 30.62 32.15
C THR A 954 -29.43 30.79 33.35
N ASP A 955 -30.03 30.83 34.54
CA ASP A 955 -29.28 30.90 35.79
C ASP A 955 -29.27 29.53 36.46
N THR A 956 -28.09 28.94 36.60
CA THR A 956 -27.89 27.56 37.07
C THR A 956 -28.64 26.53 36.21
N TYR A 957 -29.69 25.90 36.73
CA TYR A 957 -30.50 24.90 36.01
C TYR A 957 -31.89 25.41 35.64
N ASP A 958 -32.13 26.72 35.82
CA ASP A 958 -33.43 27.34 35.55
C ASP A 958 -33.38 27.92 34.13
N GLY A 959 -33.81 27.11 33.14
CA GLY A 959 -33.89 27.54 31.74
C GLY A 959 -34.77 28.77 31.60
N ALA A 960 -34.24 29.86 31.04
CA ALA A 960 -34.93 31.14 30.91
C ALA A 960 -34.58 31.80 29.57
N LEU A 961 -35.48 32.63 29.05
CA LEU A 961 -35.34 33.31 27.77
C LEU A 961 -35.46 34.82 27.98
N SER A 962 -34.57 35.59 27.35
CA SER A 962 -34.60 37.05 27.35
C SER A 962 -34.57 37.62 25.93
N ALA A 963 -35.22 38.78 25.76
CA ALA A 963 -35.08 39.65 24.60
C ALA A 963 -34.28 40.89 25.02
N LEU A 964 -33.14 41.11 24.37
CA LEU A 964 -32.20 42.19 24.68
C LEU A 964 -32.01 43.11 23.48
N GLN A 965 -31.82 44.40 23.72
CA GLN A 965 -31.31 45.32 22.71
C GLN A 965 -29.79 45.10 22.53
N LEU A 966 -29.31 44.89 21.30
CA LEU A 966 -27.89 44.67 21.02
C LEU A 966 -27.02 45.92 21.24
N SER A 967 -27.57 47.13 21.10
CA SER A 967 -26.77 48.37 21.20
C SER A 967 -26.28 48.70 22.61
N ASP A 968 -26.98 48.23 23.64
CA ASP A 968 -26.63 48.53 25.04
C ASP A 968 -26.87 47.36 26.02
N GLY A 969 -27.32 46.20 25.53
CA GLY A 969 -27.61 45.02 26.34
C GLY A 969 -28.83 45.16 27.24
N SER A 970 -29.68 46.18 27.06
CA SER A 970 -30.85 46.37 27.90
C SER A 970 -31.90 45.28 27.68
N VAL A 971 -32.41 44.73 28.79
CA VAL A 971 -33.45 43.69 28.75
C VAL A 971 -34.80 44.34 28.47
N HIS A 972 -35.37 44.05 27.30
CA HIS A 972 -36.73 44.48 26.93
C HIS A 972 -37.80 43.58 27.55
N TRP A 973 -37.53 42.27 27.55
CA TRP A 973 -38.44 41.27 28.09
C TRP A 973 -37.68 40.02 28.55
N GLN A 974 -38.21 39.33 29.56
CA GLN A 974 -37.65 38.09 30.08
C GLN A 974 -38.75 37.18 30.62
N ILE A 975 -38.59 35.87 30.43
CA ILE A 975 -39.37 34.82 31.08
C ILE A 975 -38.44 33.89 31.86
N ASP A 976 -38.69 33.79 33.16
CA ASP A 976 -38.06 32.78 34.00
C ASP A 976 -38.70 31.42 33.70
N GLY A 977 -37.90 30.36 33.61
CA GLY A 977 -38.43 29.00 33.56
C GLY A 977 -38.28 28.24 34.86
N ASP A 978 -38.54 26.93 34.76
CA ASP A 978 -38.55 26.02 35.89
C ASP A 978 -37.19 25.32 36.06
N PHE A 979 -36.94 24.80 37.26
CA PHE A 979 -35.75 24.01 37.57
C PHE A 979 -35.65 22.76 36.66
N ASN A 980 -34.49 22.58 36.02
CA ASN A 980 -34.19 21.61 34.96
C ASN A 980 -34.93 21.84 33.62
N SER A 981 -35.31 23.08 33.33
CA SER A 981 -35.60 23.52 31.96
C SER A 981 -34.29 23.69 31.19
N THR A 982 -34.29 23.41 29.88
CA THR A 982 -33.11 23.58 29.01
C THR A 982 -33.55 24.25 27.73
N ILE A 983 -33.03 25.44 27.46
CA ILE A 983 -33.37 26.20 26.26
C ILE A 983 -32.60 25.62 25.06
N GLY A 984 -33.34 25.01 24.14
CA GLY A 984 -32.79 24.47 22.91
C GLY A 984 -32.72 25.55 21.82
N LEU A 985 -33.31 25.25 20.66
CA LEU A 985 -33.39 26.16 19.52
C LEU A 985 -34.32 27.36 19.78
N ILE A 986 -33.97 28.52 19.21
CA ILE A 986 -34.75 29.76 19.24
C ILE A 986 -34.88 30.29 17.81
N LYS A 987 -36.09 30.65 17.38
CA LYS A 987 -36.38 31.33 16.10
C LYS A 987 -37.26 32.56 16.35
N ALA A 988 -37.04 33.60 15.54
CA ALA A 988 -37.87 34.80 15.48
C ALA A 988 -38.81 34.69 14.27
N TYR A 989 -40.12 34.87 14.47
CA TYR A 989 -41.11 34.81 13.39
C TYR A 989 -42.46 35.40 13.83
N ASP A 990 -43.04 36.32 13.06
CA ASP A 990 -44.44 36.79 13.26
C ASP A 990 -45.46 35.66 13.05
N LEU A 991 -45.76 34.92 14.12
CA LEU A 991 -46.66 33.77 14.13
C LEU A 991 -48.12 34.23 14.26
N ASN A 992 -48.38 35.31 14.99
CA ASN A 992 -49.73 35.81 15.23
C ASN A 992 -50.26 36.75 14.10
N GLY A 993 -49.38 37.24 13.23
CA GLY A 993 -49.67 38.14 12.10
C GLY A 993 -49.86 39.62 12.47
N ASP A 994 -49.26 40.09 13.56
CA ASP A 994 -49.41 41.49 14.04
C ASP A 994 -48.30 42.45 13.54
N GLY A 995 -47.28 41.91 12.86
CA GLY A 995 -46.17 42.63 12.28
C GLY A 995 -44.94 42.77 13.18
N PHE A 996 -44.93 42.16 14.37
CA PHE A 996 -43.77 42.05 15.25
C PHE A 996 -43.30 40.59 15.30
N ASP A 997 -41.98 40.37 15.41
CA ASP A 997 -41.46 39.01 15.48
C ASP A 997 -41.76 38.38 16.86
N ASP A 998 -42.34 37.19 16.85
CA ASP A 998 -42.55 36.39 18.05
C ASP A 998 -41.33 35.49 18.33
N ALA A 999 -41.10 35.17 19.61
CA ALA A 999 -40.10 34.19 20.00
C ALA A 999 -40.70 32.77 20.00
N ILE A 1000 -40.17 31.89 19.16
CA ILE A 1000 -40.52 30.47 19.12
C ILE A 1000 -39.30 29.69 19.58
N TYR A 1001 -39.41 28.90 20.64
CA TYR A 1001 -38.27 28.19 21.19
C TYR A 1001 -38.64 26.83 21.77
N SER A 1002 -37.67 25.91 21.74
CA SER A 1002 -37.78 24.64 22.43
C SER A 1002 -37.27 24.74 23.87
N ASP A 1003 -38.02 24.18 24.80
CA ASP A 1003 -37.66 24.02 26.19
C ASP A 1003 -37.76 22.53 26.53
N SER A 1004 -36.62 21.83 26.57
CA SER A 1004 -36.54 20.38 26.71
C SER A 1004 -37.38 19.61 25.66
N SER A 1005 -38.59 19.17 26.02
CA SER A 1005 -39.54 18.50 25.11
C SER A 1005 -40.81 19.32 24.87
N GLU A 1006 -40.82 20.61 25.23
CA GLU A 1006 -41.91 21.54 24.94
C GLU A 1006 -41.49 22.54 23.85
N ILE A 1007 -42.39 22.87 22.93
CA ILE A 1007 -42.26 24.02 22.04
C ILE A 1007 -43.16 25.15 22.55
N LYS A 1008 -42.62 26.37 22.63
CA LYS A 1008 -43.31 27.56 23.13
C LYS A 1008 -43.22 28.68 22.09
N ALA A 1009 -44.32 29.38 21.86
CA ALA A 1009 -44.37 30.60 21.06
C ALA A 1009 -44.90 31.75 21.91
N ILE A 1010 -44.14 32.84 21.98
CA ILE A 1010 -44.40 34.00 22.83
C ILE A 1010 -44.36 35.27 21.98
N ASP A 1011 -45.44 36.04 22.08
CA ASP A 1011 -45.53 37.39 21.58
C ASP A 1011 -44.85 38.33 22.58
N ILE A 1012 -43.68 38.83 22.21
CA ILE A 1012 -42.80 39.62 23.09
C ILE A 1012 -43.34 41.04 23.24
N GLU A 1013 -43.81 41.65 22.15
CA GLU A 1013 -44.35 43.02 22.12
C GLU A 1013 -45.59 43.15 23.01
N ASN A 1014 -46.53 42.21 22.91
CA ASN A 1014 -47.74 42.20 23.75
C ASN A 1014 -47.57 41.43 25.07
N GLN A 1015 -46.45 40.73 25.27
CA GLN A 1015 -46.13 39.90 26.43
C GLN A 1015 -47.16 38.78 26.67
N LEU A 1016 -47.52 38.06 25.60
CA LEU A 1016 -48.54 37.02 25.60
C LEU A 1016 -48.00 35.67 25.13
N VAL A 1017 -48.40 34.60 25.81
CA VAL A 1017 -48.20 33.24 25.29
C VAL A 1017 -49.13 33.03 24.10
N ILE A 1018 -48.55 32.79 22.92
CA ILE A 1018 -49.33 32.44 21.73
C ILE A 1018 -49.78 31.00 21.84
N SER A 1019 -48.87 30.05 21.99
CA SER A 1019 -49.19 28.62 22.07
C SER A 1019 -48.04 27.82 22.65
N THR A 1020 -48.35 26.71 23.34
CA THR A 1020 -47.34 25.71 23.75
C THR A 1020 -47.79 24.28 23.41
N TYR A 1021 -46.83 23.36 23.31
CA TYR A 1021 -47.08 21.93 23.07
C TYR A 1021 -45.95 21.05 23.64
N THR A 1022 -46.31 19.98 24.35
CA THR A 1022 -45.34 19.05 24.96
C THR A 1022 -45.30 17.73 24.19
N PHE A 1023 -44.09 17.31 23.82
CA PHE A 1023 -43.80 16.04 23.16
C PHE A 1023 -43.36 14.97 24.17
N ASP A 1024 -43.54 13.71 23.80
CA ASP A 1024 -43.06 12.54 24.57
C ASP A 1024 -41.54 12.29 24.40
N SER A 1025 -40.84 13.09 23.59
CA SER A 1025 -39.44 12.93 23.21
C SER A 1025 -38.78 14.28 22.98
N ALA A 1026 -37.44 14.32 22.96
CA ALA A 1026 -36.69 15.55 22.71
C ALA A 1026 -36.97 16.10 21.30
N ILE A 1027 -36.98 17.41 21.19
CA ILE A 1027 -37.08 18.12 19.91
C ILE A 1027 -35.68 18.12 19.27
N HIS A 1028 -35.58 17.66 18.02
CA HIS A 1028 -34.36 17.75 17.23
C HIS A 1028 -34.27 19.09 16.51
N ASP A 1029 -35.36 19.50 15.87
CA ASP A 1029 -35.40 20.72 15.08
C ASP A 1029 -36.84 21.22 14.87
N PHE A 1030 -37.01 22.50 14.53
CA PHE A 1030 -38.30 23.07 14.14
C PHE A 1030 -38.16 24.25 13.18
N THR A 1031 -39.22 24.50 12.41
CA THR A 1031 -39.31 25.69 11.57
C THR A 1031 -40.75 26.21 11.48
N PRO A 1032 -41.00 27.52 11.69
CA PRO A 1032 -42.30 28.13 11.46
C PRO A 1032 -42.55 28.33 9.95
N VAL A 1033 -43.80 28.21 9.51
CA VAL A 1033 -44.21 28.41 8.12
C VAL A 1033 -45.61 29.00 8.04
N ARG A 1034 -45.92 29.73 6.97
CA ARG A 1034 -47.27 30.23 6.70
C ARG A 1034 -47.77 29.70 5.36
N ILE A 1035 -48.87 28.94 5.40
CA ILE A 1035 -49.52 28.35 4.23
C ILE A 1035 -50.87 29.04 4.03
N GLY A 1036 -50.96 29.89 3.00
CA GLY A 1036 -52.09 30.82 2.83
C GLY A 1036 -52.18 31.80 4.01
N ASP A 1037 -53.32 31.82 4.71
CA ASP A 1037 -53.54 32.67 5.88
C ASP A 1037 -53.23 31.95 7.22
N THR A 1038 -52.78 30.69 7.18
CA THR A 1038 -52.57 29.87 8.39
C THR A 1038 -51.09 29.81 8.75
N ALA A 1039 -50.75 30.27 9.96
CA ALA A 1039 -49.42 30.10 10.53
C ALA A 1039 -49.30 28.74 11.24
N LEU A 1040 -48.22 28.02 10.94
CA LEU A 1040 -47.94 26.66 11.37
C LEU A 1040 -46.50 26.56 11.91
N VAL A 1041 -46.25 25.54 12.72
CA VAL A 1041 -44.90 25.17 13.17
C VAL A 1041 -44.66 23.71 12.85
N ILE A 1042 -43.61 23.42 12.09
CA ILE A 1042 -43.15 22.08 11.79
C ILE A 1042 -42.13 21.69 12.85
N VAL A 1043 -42.31 20.55 13.52
CA VAL A 1043 -41.43 20.10 14.61
C VAL A 1043 -41.01 18.65 14.39
N SER A 1044 -39.71 18.39 14.45
CA SER A 1044 -39.13 17.04 14.50
C SER A 1044 -38.86 16.68 15.95
N ALA A 1045 -39.52 15.64 16.47
CA ALA A 1045 -39.36 15.20 17.85
C ALA A 1045 -39.35 13.66 17.95
N GLY A 1046 -38.24 13.09 18.43
CA GLY A 1046 -37.99 11.65 18.36
C GLY A 1046 -38.02 11.14 16.91
N GLU A 1047 -38.76 10.08 16.65
CA GLU A 1047 -38.89 9.45 15.30
C GLU A 1047 -40.06 10.01 14.47
N ARG A 1048 -40.57 11.21 14.81
CA ARG A 1048 -41.81 11.75 14.23
C ARG A 1048 -41.65 13.21 13.82
N LEU A 1049 -42.33 13.55 12.72
CA LEU A 1049 -42.50 14.91 12.22
C LEU A 1049 -43.94 15.36 12.44
N PHE A 1050 -44.11 16.55 13.04
CA PHE A 1050 -45.39 17.12 13.44
C PHE A 1050 -45.64 18.43 12.69
N LEU A 1051 -46.89 18.66 12.29
CA LEU A 1051 -47.39 19.95 11.82
C LEU A 1051 -48.36 20.51 12.85
N LEU A 1052 -48.03 21.65 13.44
CA LEU A 1052 -48.77 22.27 14.53
C LEU A 1052 -49.41 23.59 14.08
N ALA A 1053 -50.67 23.83 14.45
CA ALA A 1053 -51.36 25.11 14.24
C ALA A 1053 -51.74 25.75 15.57
N THR A 1054 -51.72 27.08 15.65
CA THR A 1054 -52.15 27.82 16.85
C THR A 1054 -53.65 27.61 17.12
N ASN A 1055 -54.02 27.30 18.37
CA ASN A 1055 -55.42 27.12 18.76
C ASN A 1055 -55.68 27.63 20.19
N GLY A 1056 -55.86 28.95 20.32
CA GLY A 1056 -55.79 29.59 21.63
C GLY A 1056 -54.36 29.48 22.17
N SER A 1057 -54.20 29.21 23.47
CA SER A 1057 -52.89 29.15 24.13
C SER A 1057 -52.17 27.79 24.00
N VAL A 1058 -52.62 26.89 23.13
CA VAL A 1058 -52.04 25.55 22.94
C VAL A 1058 -51.99 25.26 21.45
N PHE A 1059 -50.94 24.61 20.96
CA PHE A 1059 -50.92 24.14 19.57
C PHE A 1059 -51.84 22.92 19.39
N SER A 1060 -52.44 22.81 18.21
CA SER A 1060 -53.16 21.62 17.77
C SER A 1060 -52.43 20.92 16.64
N GLU A 1061 -52.23 19.60 16.77
CA GLU A 1061 -51.68 18.74 15.72
C GLU A 1061 -52.60 18.73 14.50
N GLN A 1062 -52.07 19.11 13.33
CA GLN A 1062 -52.75 19.00 12.04
C GLN A 1062 -52.34 17.70 11.33
N ALA A 1063 -51.03 17.39 11.33
CA ALA A 1063 -50.46 16.18 10.73
C ALA A 1063 -49.33 15.62 11.59
N VAL A 1064 -49.17 14.28 11.58
CA VAL A 1064 -48.04 13.58 12.19
C VAL A 1064 -47.64 12.41 11.31
N ILE A 1065 -46.37 12.31 10.95
CA ILE A 1065 -45.80 11.20 10.17
C ILE A 1065 -44.58 10.58 10.88
N SER A 1066 -44.26 9.34 10.52
CA SER A 1066 -43.07 8.64 11.00
C SER A 1066 -41.88 9.04 10.14
N GLN A 1067 -41.19 10.10 10.52
CA GLN A 1067 -40.04 10.65 9.84
C GLN A 1067 -39.15 11.36 10.87
N THR A 1068 -37.90 10.94 10.97
CA THR A 1068 -36.87 11.64 11.76
C THR A 1068 -36.22 12.69 10.86
N CYS A 1069 -36.15 13.93 11.32
CA CYS A 1069 -35.35 14.98 10.68
C CYS A 1069 -34.37 15.54 11.70
N ILE A 1070 -33.07 15.35 11.48
CA ILE A 1070 -32.04 15.92 12.36
C ILE A 1070 -31.83 17.42 12.06
N ARG A 1071 -32.08 17.83 10.81
CA ARG A 1071 -32.10 19.21 10.36
C ARG A 1071 -33.19 19.43 9.32
N MET A 1072 -33.79 20.61 9.33
CA MET A 1072 -34.89 21.02 8.47
C MET A 1072 -34.78 22.49 8.08
N GLU A 1073 -35.11 22.80 6.82
CA GLU A 1073 -35.31 24.17 6.34
C GLU A 1073 -36.41 24.21 5.27
N LEU A 1074 -36.99 25.39 5.08
CA LEU A 1074 -37.97 25.64 4.03
C LEU A 1074 -37.26 25.96 2.71
N ILE A 1075 -37.66 25.31 1.62
CA ILE A 1075 -37.03 25.42 0.30
C ILE A 1075 -38.11 25.49 -0.79
N ASN A 1076 -37.83 26.15 -1.91
CA ASN A 1076 -38.53 25.89 -3.17
C ASN A 1076 -37.67 24.98 -4.05
N ALA A 1077 -37.87 23.67 -3.91
CA ALA A 1077 -37.05 22.61 -4.50
C ALA A 1077 -37.38 22.34 -5.97
N ASP A 1078 -38.50 22.86 -6.47
CA ASP A 1078 -38.97 22.60 -7.83
C ASP A 1078 -39.31 23.87 -8.63
N SER A 1079 -40.18 23.77 -9.64
CA SER A 1079 -40.47 24.88 -10.56
C SER A 1079 -41.71 25.69 -10.19
N ASP A 1080 -42.52 25.24 -9.24
CA ASP A 1080 -43.69 25.97 -8.82
C ASP A 1080 -43.34 27.01 -7.74
N ALA A 1081 -44.35 27.65 -7.17
CA ALA A 1081 -44.16 28.77 -6.24
C ALA A 1081 -44.51 28.40 -4.79
N ASP A 1082 -44.98 27.17 -4.58
CA ASP A 1082 -45.24 26.66 -3.25
C ASP A 1082 -43.88 26.39 -2.57
N ILE A 1083 -43.91 26.26 -1.25
CA ILE A 1083 -42.71 26.07 -0.44
C ILE A 1083 -42.78 24.65 0.12
N GLU A 1084 -41.69 23.92 -0.01
CA GLU A 1084 -41.49 22.58 0.51
C GLU A 1084 -40.64 22.61 1.78
N LEU A 1085 -40.64 21.49 2.48
CA LEU A 1085 -39.73 21.23 3.59
C LEU A 1085 -38.60 20.31 3.11
N ALA A 1086 -37.37 20.77 3.23
CA ALA A 1086 -36.19 19.91 3.16
C ALA A 1086 -35.92 19.31 4.54
N CYS A 1087 -35.73 18.00 4.59
CA CYS A 1087 -35.44 17.23 5.80
C CYS A 1087 -34.23 16.34 5.57
N ILE A 1088 -33.21 16.46 6.43
CA ILE A 1088 -32.13 15.47 6.50
C ILE A 1088 -32.55 14.36 7.46
N GLN A 1089 -32.79 13.17 6.91
CA GLN A 1089 -33.05 11.97 7.69
C GLN A 1089 -31.75 11.29 8.09
N ASP A 1090 -31.75 10.83 9.33
CA ASP A 1090 -30.70 9.99 9.90
C ASP A 1090 -31.34 8.82 10.67
N ASP A 1091 -31.00 7.58 10.29
CA ASP A 1091 -31.50 6.38 10.96
C ASP A 1091 -30.67 6.15 12.23
N GLN A 1092 -31.34 6.28 13.39
CA GLN A 1092 -30.81 6.43 14.77
C GLN A 1092 -29.95 5.28 15.35
N TYR A 1093 -29.15 4.57 14.57
CA TYR A 1093 -28.15 3.64 15.09
C TYR A 1093 -26.73 4.11 14.73
N GLN A 1094 -26.07 4.72 15.72
CA GLN A 1094 -24.68 5.21 15.73
C GLN A 1094 -23.59 4.21 15.29
N TYR A 1095 -23.95 2.98 14.93
CA TYR A 1095 -23.06 1.89 14.51
C TYR A 1095 -23.42 1.29 13.13
N SER A 1096 -24.43 1.81 12.43
CA SER A 1096 -24.75 1.36 11.08
C SER A 1096 -24.23 2.34 10.03
N GLU A 1097 -23.55 1.81 9.01
CA GLU A 1097 -23.15 2.47 7.75
C GLU A 1097 -24.37 2.93 6.92
N THR A 1098 -25.53 3.16 7.53
CA THR A 1098 -26.74 3.58 6.84
C THR A 1098 -26.58 5.04 6.39
N PRO A 1099 -26.64 5.31 5.07
CA PRO A 1099 -26.47 6.65 4.54
C PRO A 1099 -27.63 7.56 4.96
N GLN A 1100 -27.33 8.83 5.22
CA GLN A 1100 -28.36 9.86 5.39
C GLN A 1100 -29.15 10.05 4.09
N SER A 1101 -30.34 10.61 4.19
CA SER A 1101 -31.16 10.93 3.01
C SER A 1101 -31.71 12.34 3.10
N LEU A 1102 -31.70 13.07 1.97
CA LEU A 1102 -32.46 14.30 1.81
C LEU A 1102 -33.87 13.93 1.39
N VAL A 1103 -34.86 14.34 2.18
CA VAL A 1103 -36.29 14.12 1.91
C VAL A 1103 -36.96 15.46 1.71
N ILE A 1104 -37.68 15.63 0.60
CA ILE A 1104 -38.44 16.84 0.29
C ILE A 1104 -39.94 16.52 0.46
N PHE A 1105 -40.63 17.37 1.21
CA PHE A 1105 -42.07 17.26 1.44
C PHE A 1105 -42.82 18.50 0.92
N ASP A 1106 -43.86 18.28 0.12
CA ASP A 1106 -44.89 19.29 -0.11
C ASP A 1106 -45.69 19.51 1.18
N LEU A 1107 -46.01 20.77 1.43
CA LEU A 1107 -46.70 21.21 2.63
C LEU A 1107 -48.16 21.58 2.35
N GLY A 1108 -49.08 20.81 2.93
CA GLY A 1108 -50.48 21.19 3.05
C GLY A 1108 -50.78 21.83 4.42
N VAL A 1109 -51.97 22.40 4.59
CA VAL A 1109 -52.41 22.93 5.90
C VAL A 1109 -52.61 21.82 6.96
N ASP A 1110 -52.79 20.58 6.52
CA ASP A 1110 -53.06 19.41 7.35
C ASP A 1110 -52.40 18.10 6.84
N GLU A 1111 -51.40 18.19 5.95
CA GLU A 1111 -50.68 17.02 5.43
C GLU A 1111 -49.24 17.31 5.03
N PHE A 1112 -48.40 16.26 5.07
CA PHE A 1112 -47.08 16.21 4.45
C PHE A 1112 -47.14 15.22 3.28
N THR A 1113 -46.66 15.62 2.10
CA THR A 1113 -46.54 14.69 0.97
C THR A 1113 -45.09 14.58 0.54
N GLU A 1114 -44.47 13.41 0.74
CA GLU A 1114 -43.12 13.15 0.25
C GLU A 1114 -43.12 13.21 -1.28
N VAL A 1115 -42.38 14.16 -1.85
CA VAL A 1115 -42.21 14.31 -3.30
C VAL A 1115 -40.92 13.68 -3.79
N LYS A 1116 -39.88 13.71 -2.95
CA LYS A 1116 -38.56 13.24 -3.33
C LYS A 1116 -37.77 12.73 -2.13
N ARG A 1117 -36.99 11.69 -2.38
CA ARG A 1117 -36.01 11.15 -1.45
C ARG A 1117 -34.74 10.84 -2.22
N SER A 1118 -33.68 11.53 -1.86
CA SER A 1118 -32.35 11.35 -2.43
C SER A 1118 -31.43 10.74 -1.38
N ALA A 1119 -30.88 9.58 -1.69
CA ALA A 1119 -29.84 8.96 -0.88
C ALA A 1119 -28.56 9.80 -0.98
N ILE A 1120 -27.95 10.12 0.16
CA ILE A 1120 -26.70 10.84 0.21
C ILE A 1120 -25.59 9.78 0.27
N ASN A 1121 -25.12 9.36 -0.91
CA ASN A 1121 -24.04 8.38 -1.05
C ASN A 1121 -22.67 9.05 -0.90
N SER A 1122 -22.45 9.74 0.23
CA SER A 1122 -21.13 10.29 0.57
C SER A 1122 -20.56 9.56 1.78
N LEU A 1123 -19.24 9.33 1.78
CA LEU A 1123 -18.48 8.87 2.95
C LEU A 1123 -18.55 9.86 4.13
N SER A 1124 -19.10 11.06 3.90
CA SER A 1124 -19.25 12.15 4.86
C SER A 1124 -20.69 12.33 5.35
N ARG A 1125 -20.88 12.67 6.63
CA ARG A 1125 -22.21 12.94 7.21
C ARG A 1125 -22.54 14.44 7.16
N ILE A 1126 -23.76 14.77 6.76
CA ILE A 1126 -24.31 16.13 6.86
C ILE A 1126 -24.65 16.43 8.31
N THR A 1127 -24.13 17.57 8.79
CA THR A 1127 -24.34 18.07 10.16
C THR A 1127 -25.23 19.30 10.21
N ASP A 1128 -25.21 20.13 9.16
CA ASP A 1128 -26.06 21.29 9.00
C ASP A 1128 -26.32 21.60 7.52
N PHE A 1129 -27.34 22.39 7.22
CA PHE A 1129 -27.57 22.94 5.89
C PHE A 1129 -28.38 24.23 5.91
N ALA A 1130 -28.27 24.99 4.83
CA ALA A 1130 -29.02 26.20 4.54
C ALA A 1130 -29.42 26.21 3.05
N VAL A 1131 -30.50 26.91 2.71
CA VAL A 1131 -30.96 27.04 1.32
C VAL A 1131 -30.11 28.07 0.58
N ASP A 1132 -29.81 27.80 -0.70
CA ASP A 1132 -29.19 28.79 -1.59
C ASP A 1132 -30.24 29.82 -2.08
N PRO A 1133 -30.18 31.08 -1.59
CA PRO A 1133 -31.14 32.11 -1.94
C PRO A 1133 -30.92 32.69 -3.35
N SER A 1134 -29.87 32.29 -4.09
CA SER A 1134 -29.54 32.87 -5.41
C SER A 1134 -30.62 32.62 -6.47
N LYS A 1135 -31.55 31.69 -6.21
CA LYS A 1135 -32.70 31.36 -7.06
C LYS A 1135 -33.97 31.44 -6.23
N THR A 1136 -35.10 31.73 -6.87
CA THR A 1136 -36.43 31.71 -6.24
C THR A 1136 -37.19 30.41 -6.46
N ALA A 1137 -36.68 29.52 -7.32
CA ALA A 1137 -37.24 28.22 -7.64
C ALA A 1137 -36.10 27.28 -8.08
N ASN A 1138 -36.26 25.97 -7.89
CA ASN A 1138 -35.23 24.95 -8.08
C ASN A 1138 -33.95 25.34 -7.30
N GLN A 1139 -34.15 25.69 -6.04
CA GLN A 1139 -33.09 26.11 -5.15
C GLN A 1139 -32.15 24.94 -4.84
N ASP A 1140 -30.87 25.25 -4.74
CA ASP A 1140 -29.85 24.33 -4.25
C ASP A 1140 -29.70 24.51 -2.73
N LEU A 1141 -28.84 23.71 -2.11
CA LEU A 1141 -28.51 23.76 -0.69
C LEU A 1141 -27.02 24.03 -0.51
N PHE A 1142 -26.68 24.73 0.56
CA PHE A 1142 -25.36 24.68 1.18
C PHE A 1142 -25.43 23.68 2.33
N ILE A 1143 -24.55 22.70 2.35
CA ILE A 1143 -24.49 21.66 3.39
C ILE A 1143 -23.14 21.71 4.08
N VAL A 1144 -23.10 21.29 5.34
CA VAL A 1144 -21.85 21.09 6.09
C VAL A 1144 -21.63 19.61 6.30
N THR A 1145 -20.49 19.10 5.82
CA THR A 1145 -20.17 17.67 5.90
C THR A 1145 -18.88 17.41 6.66
N SER A 1146 -18.83 16.34 7.46
CA SER A 1146 -17.59 15.88 8.11
C SER A 1146 -16.72 15.07 7.14
N THR A 1147 -15.43 15.35 7.08
CA THR A 1147 -14.42 14.53 6.40
C THR A 1147 -13.68 13.69 7.44
N GLY A 1148 -13.76 12.36 7.35
CA GLY A 1148 -13.18 11.43 8.34
C GLY A 1148 -14.23 10.81 9.28
N ASP A 1149 -13.77 10.00 10.24
CA ASP A 1149 -14.64 9.42 11.27
C ASP A 1149 -15.12 10.53 12.22
N MET A 1150 -16.44 10.69 12.34
CA MET A 1150 -17.07 11.71 13.18
C MET A 1150 -16.74 11.58 14.68
N TYR A 1151 -16.20 10.43 15.11
CA TYR A 1151 -15.75 10.20 16.48
C TYR A 1151 -14.29 10.59 16.71
N ASP A 1152 -13.57 10.95 15.66
CA ASP A 1152 -12.24 11.53 15.79
C ASP A 1152 -12.38 13.00 16.23
N TYR A 1153 -11.69 13.38 17.31
CA TYR A 1153 -11.58 14.79 17.72
C TYR A 1153 -10.89 15.64 16.63
N GLN A 1154 -10.27 15.00 15.64
CA GLN A 1154 -9.65 15.61 14.48
C GLN A 1154 -10.52 15.63 13.22
N ALA A 1155 -11.83 15.30 13.30
CA ALA A 1155 -12.70 15.44 12.14
C ALA A 1155 -12.69 16.88 11.59
N ASP A 1156 -12.59 16.98 10.28
CA ASP A 1156 -12.61 18.23 9.54
C ASP A 1156 -13.97 18.46 8.90
N PHE A 1157 -14.32 19.71 8.62
CA PHE A 1157 -15.65 20.06 8.11
C PHE A 1157 -15.56 20.93 6.87
N GLN A 1158 -16.43 20.67 5.90
CA GLN A 1158 -16.47 21.45 4.65
C GLN A 1158 -17.87 21.98 4.41
N ILE A 1159 -17.95 23.21 3.91
CA ILE A 1159 -19.16 23.74 3.29
C ILE A 1159 -19.18 23.26 1.84
N LYS A 1160 -20.27 22.64 1.43
CA LYS A 1160 -20.46 22.15 0.07
C LYS A 1160 -21.75 22.70 -0.51
N LYS A 1161 -21.73 23.00 -1.81
CA LYS A 1161 -22.97 23.26 -2.56
C LYS A 1161 -23.53 21.95 -3.07
N PHE A 1162 -24.82 21.75 -2.87
CA PHE A 1162 -25.50 20.47 -3.02
C PHE A 1162 -26.84 20.67 -3.73
N ASN A 1163 -27.12 19.91 -4.78
CA ASN A 1163 -28.42 20.00 -5.44
C ASN A 1163 -29.46 19.09 -4.75
N THR A 1164 -30.74 19.30 -5.05
CA THR A 1164 -31.82 18.49 -4.46
C THR A 1164 -31.84 17.03 -4.96
N ASP A 1165 -31.03 16.66 -5.97
CA ASP A 1165 -30.90 15.29 -6.46
C ASP A 1165 -29.97 14.43 -5.61
N GLY A 1166 -29.13 15.05 -4.77
CA GLY A 1166 -28.19 14.31 -3.92
C GLY A 1166 -26.72 14.47 -4.33
N HIS A 1167 -26.42 15.38 -5.26
CA HIS A 1167 -25.07 15.54 -5.80
C HIS A 1167 -24.42 16.84 -5.32
N ILE A 1168 -23.15 16.72 -4.94
CA ILE A 1168 -22.29 17.86 -4.63
C ILE A 1168 -21.90 18.54 -5.95
N ILE A 1169 -21.91 19.87 -5.94
CA ILE A 1169 -21.51 20.74 -7.05
C ILE A 1169 -20.07 21.24 -6.83
N TRP A 1170 -19.79 21.70 -5.60
CA TRP A 1170 -18.45 22.06 -5.17
C TRP A 1170 -18.30 21.95 -3.64
N SER A 1171 -17.06 21.89 -3.16
CA SER A 1171 -16.69 21.91 -1.74
C SER A 1171 -15.63 22.98 -1.44
N SER A 1172 -15.71 23.56 -0.23
CA SER A 1172 -14.69 24.42 0.35
C SER A 1172 -13.45 23.60 0.77
N PRO A 1173 -12.33 24.25 1.11
CA PRO A 1173 -11.32 23.64 1.96
C PRO A 1173 -11.93 23.22 3.30
N ALA A 1174 -11.26 22.34 4.03
CA ALA A 1174 -11.65 22.02 5.38
C ALA A 1174 -11.56 23.28 6.27
N LEU A 1175 -12.59 23.50 7.09
CA LEU A 1175 -12.73 24.60 8.03
C LEU A 1175 -12.48 24.09 9.45
N ILE A 1176 -11.97 24.96 10.31
CA ILE A 1176 -11.62 24.63 11.70
C ILE A 1176 -12.87 24.55 12.59
N GLY A 1177 -12.97 23.44 13.31
CA GLY A 1177 -13.88 23.22 14.44
C GLY A 1177 -15.19 22.52 14.08
N THR A 1178 -15.85 21.98 15.10
CA THR A 1178 -17.13 21.27 14.93
C THR A 1178 -18.27 22.26 14.70
N PRO A 1179 -19.09 22.13 13.65
CA PRO A 1179 -20.21 23.01 13.38
C PRO A 1179 -21.16 23.09 14.57
N SER A 1180 -21.55 24.31 14.96
CA SER A 1180 -22.66 24.48 15.89
C SER A 1180 -23.96 24.02 15.23
N HIS A 1181 -24.93 23.55 16.02
CA HIS A 1181 -26.24 23.16 15.50
C HIS A 1181 -26.99 24.40 14.99
N GLN A 1182 -27.46 24.39 13.73
CA GLN A 1182 -27.88 25.61 12.99
C GLN A 1182 -26.76 26.67 12.88
N GLY A 1183 -25.52 26.19 12.83
CA GLY A 1183 -24.30 26.95 12.71
C GLY A 1183 -24.13 27.63 11.35
N LEU A 1184 -24.89 27.26 10.32
CA LEU A 1184 -24.83 27.81 8.97
C LEU A 1184 -26.04 28.72 8.67
N LYS A 1185 -25.80 30.00 8.36
CA LYS A 1185 -26.79 30.91 7.78
C LYS A 1185 -26.30 31.46 6.45
N VAL A 1186 -27.20 31.58 5.48
CA VAL A 1186 -26.89 32.06 4.13
C VAL A 1186 -27.90 33.12 3.72
N ARG A 1187 -27.43 34.20 3.08
CA ARG A 1187 -28.29 35.23 2.49
C ARG A 1187 -27.67 35.81 1.22
N LEU A 1188 -28.41 36.73 0.60
CA LEU A 1188 -27.86 37.62 -0.42
C LEU A 1188 -27.54 38.98 0.20
N ASP A 1189 -26.36 39.53 -0.11
CA ASP A 1189 -26.00 40.91 0.24
C ASP A 1189 -26.78 41.94 -0.61
N GLU A 1190 -26.57 43.24 -0.37
CA GLU A 1190 -27.19 44.31 -1.17
C GLU A 1190 -26.83 44.26 -2.67
N SER A 1191 -25.71 43.64 -3.02
CA SER A 1191 -25.20 43.46 -4.38
C SER A 1191 -25.66 42.15 -5.03
N SER A 1192 -26.47 41.34 -4.34
CA SER A 1192 -26.92 40.00 -4.75
C SER A 1192 -25.81 38.94 -4.82
N ASN A 1193 -24.74 39.10 -4.06
CA ASN A 1193 -23.72 38.08 -3.81
C ASN A 1193 -24.14 37.21 -2.62
N ILE A 1194 -23.64 35.97 -2.59
CA ILE A 1194 -23.90 35.06 -1.47
C ILE A 1194 -23.02 35.44 -0.29
N GLU A 1195 -23.64 35.55 0.88
CA GLU A 1195 -22.97 35.81 2.14
C GLU A 1195 -23.32 34.69 3.13
N ILE A 1196 -22.30 34.15 3.81
CA ILE A 1196 -22.43 33.03 4.74
C ILE A 1196 -21.91 33.45 6.12
N LEU A 1197 -22.74 33.24 7.13
CA LEU A 1197 -22.32 33.27 8.52
C LEU A 1197 -22.21 31.83 9.00
N PHE A 1198 -21.04 31.45 9.50
CA PHE A 1198 -20.78 30.09 9.95
C PHE A 1198 -20.08 30.09 11.31
N ALA A 1199 -20.56 29.27 12.25
CA ALA A 1199 -19.99 29.18 13.60
C ALA A 1199 -19.67 27.73 13.96
N THR A 1200 -18.46 27.52 14.48
CA THR A 1200 -17.99 26.22 14.96
C THR A 1200 -17.66 26.28 16.46
N SER A 1201 -17.19 25.17 17.03
CA SER A 1201 -16.62 25.16 18.38
C SER A 1201 -15.42 26.09 18.54
N ASP A 1202 -14.69 26.37 17.46
CA ASP A 1202 -13.36 26.99 17.52
C ASP A 1202 -13.28 28.32 16.75
N MET A 1203 -14.20 28.58 15.80
CA MET A 1203 -14.15 29.73 14.91
C MET A 1203 -15.51 30.37 14.63
N MET A 1204 -15.47 31.68 14.39
CA MET A 1204 -16.55 32.52 13.87
C MET A 1204 -16.18 32.94 12.44
N TYR A 1205 -16.96 32.54 11.44
CA TYR A 1205 -16.73 32.86 10.04
C TYR A 1205 -17.78 33.81 9.50
N TRP A 1206 -17.33 34.77 8.70
CA TRP A 1206 -18.16 35.63 7.88
C TRP A 1206 -17.63 35.65 6.44
N ILE A 1207 -18.20 34.80 5.59
CA ILE A 1207 -17.73 34.54 4.23
C ILE A 1207 -18.55 35.39 3.26
N LYS A 1208 -17.88 36.12 2.36
CA LYS A 1208 -18.50 37.10 1.45
C LYS A 1208 -18.05 36.90 0.01
#